data_AF-A0A6C2TXP8-F1
#
_entry.id   AF-A0A6C2TXP8-F1
#
_cell.length_a   1.000
_cell.length_b   1.000
_cell.length_c   1.000
_cell.angle_alpha   90.00
_cell.angle_beta   90.00
_cell.angle_gamma   90.00
#
_symmetry.space_group_name_H-M   'P 1'
#
loop_
_entity.id
_entity.type
_entity.pdbx_description
1 polymer ?
#
loop_
_entity_poly.entity_id
_entity_poly.type
_entity_poly.pdbx_seq_one_letter_code
_entity_poly.pdbx_strand_id
1 'polypeptide(L)'
;MRKNARCTIGLLAALSISALAEVVLLDEDFSSASLAKSGNLLRDSTGWVVRTVSNWELAGEALTGTGQAAAGEGACAHIIPVAGLGLSSENSLTLSFDYATTNEGETVYVHIWGCKENGTPSSATTATMNTGASNGNVWDQSNAPFDMYNLGKDNSAFTGTTGIASDAAVSGLTGSGSYTNTFDLSTFTTAPSSLDQYDYIAIGLTRNQANASGLTSFDNIKLTAEKVAVVASAVVIPEELVMDMVSPATVATGAVDFVYNSDTNLEVTITVSDQSHPGAFVALDITPLTLTNPVTSLQFEIDNARAGLANGESATGLVTFAWTELGSAANGQIIMPISSMYGFAPGQTNLFTGAVDSEWDNAANWDLARVPGALGADLAMIDSASVVNVSSNYSGIYAWETVVKGGALLNIAADLIGGADTMVGSDGDYGFVYQTAGDNEVETLTVGDAAALSNSVYTLSGGTLTTLGELVINSGGVMKVTGGSMEVATAVSSTARGVALASGGVLEISGGTYQDTSRIWGESGCTVRIIGDAADITVHQLFGRYYGSFDFILNETGVSTLKNNSWGSLGTVTFNIDGAAYTGGPKDIVLYSGGSNNGSLGSDYAVTNLGVEGVDWEIIETTNTPHTITLKILGSGYATWASGYGLTDADAAEDFDYDGDLFDNLTEYALGGNPTNDADRGYVPTYGIAGEYFEYVYARRLGDSNLVYTAEFGTDLVNTNWDSSVVSELPITGSLTNDFESVTNRVDMTGKDVGFMQLLIESL
;
A
#
# COMPACT_ATOMS: atom_id res chain seq x y z
N MET A 1 -25.99 3.75 21.65
CA MET A 1 -25.69 2.56 22.49
C MET A 1 -26.02 1.31 21.70
N ARG A 2 -25.03 0.50 21.30
CA ARG A 2 -25.21 -0.88 20.81
C ARG A 2 -24.40 -1.80 21.74
N LYS A 3 -24.94 -2.99 22.07
CA LYS A 3 -24.27 -3.99 22.92
C LYS A 3 -23.68 -5.09 22.02
N ASN A 4 -22.37 -5.11 21.84
CA ASN A 4 -21.72 -6.24 21.18
C ASN A 4 -21.49 -7.33 22.23
N ALA A 5 -22.33 -8.37 22.22
CA ALA A 5 -22.19 -9.52 23.10
C ALA A 5 -21.05 -10.42 22.59
N ARG A 6 -19.99 -10.60 23.39
CA ARG A 6 -18.97 -11.61 23.11
C ARG A 6 -19.54 -12.99 23.41
N CYS A 7 -19.81 -13.77 22.37
CA CYS A 7 -20.12 -15.19 22.53
C CYS A 7 -18.81 -15.98 22.54
N THR A 8 -18.37 -16.43 23.72
CA THR A 8 -17.23 -17.35 23.85
C THR A 8 -17.78 -18.77 23.97
N ILE A 9 -17.90 -19.47 22.84
CA ILE A 9 -18.28 -20.89 22.82
C ILE A 9 -17.06 -21.72 23.22
N GLY A 10 -17.07 -22.22 24.46
CA GLY A 10 -16.07 -23.19 24.93
C GLY A 10 -16.38 -24.57 24.36
N LEU A 11 -15.71 -24.96 23.27
CA LEU A 11 -15.87 -26.27 22.65
C LEU A 11 -15.21 -27.36 23.52
N LEU A 12 -16.00 -27.99 24.41
CA LEU A 12 -15.52 -29.04 25.31
C LEU A 12 -15.67 -30.43 24.67
N ALA A 13 -14.86 -30.72 23.65
CA ALA A 13 -14.82 -32.03 23.01
C ALA A 13 -14.18 -33.09 23.94
N ALA A 14 -14.97 -34.09 24.34
CA ALA A 14 -14.49 -35.19 25.18
C ALA A 14 -13.79 -36.26 24.33
N LEU A 15 -12.50 -36.05 24.03
CA LEU A 15 -11.67 -36.98 23.28
C LEU A 15 -11.39 -38.27 24.07
N SER A 16 -11.99 -39.38 23.63
CA SER A 16 -11.58 -40.72 24.04
C SER A 16 -10.36 -41.16 23.22
N ILE A 17 -9.16 -40.89 23.74
CA ILE A 17 -7.92 -41.43 23.15
C ILE A 17 -8.00 -42.96 23.21
N SER A 18 -8.03 -43.60 22.04
CA SER A 18 -7.82 -45.04 21.93
C SER A 18 -6.32 -45.30 22.03
N ALA A 19 -5.91 -46.18 22.95
CA ALA A 19 -4.50 -46.55 23.08
C ALA A 19 -4.00 -47.20 21.79
N LEU A 20 -2.98 -46.60 21.18
CA LEU A 20 -2.27 -47.15 20.03
C LEU A 20 -1.28 -48.24 20.51
N ALA A 21 -0.78 -49.05 19.58
CA ALA A 21 0.08 -50.17 19.93
C ALA A 21 1.53 -49.71 20.13
N GLU A 22 2.06 -49.87 21.34
CA GLU A 22 3.49 -49.67 21.65
C GLU A 22 4.35 -50.66 20.84
N VAL A 23 5.28 -50.14 20.04
CA VAL A 23 6.31 -50.93 19.34
C VAL A 23 7.60 -50.90 20.17
N VAL A 24 8.19 -52.06 20.46
CA VAL A 24 9.42 -52.16 21.25
C VAL A 24 10.65 -52.20 20.33
N LEU A 25 11.56 -51.24 20.49
CA LEU A 25 12.82 -51.13 19.74
C LEU A 25 14.00 -51.74 20.52
N LEU A 26 14.00 -51.56 21.84
CA LEU A 26 14.97 -52.14 22.78
C LEU A 26 14.29 -52.44 24.12
N ASP A 27 14.70 -53.53 24.75
CA ASP A 27 14.33 -53.91 26.11
C ASP A 27 15.52 -54.72 26.68
N GLU A 28 16.27 -54.15 27.62
CA GLU A 28 17.56 -54.65 28.10
C GLU A 28 17.70 -54.52 29.62
N ASP A 29 17.78 -55.66 30.30
CA ASP A 29 18.02 -55.83 31.75
C ASP A 29 19.47 -56.25 32.07
N PHE A 30 20.35 -56.26 31.05
CA PHE A 30 21.73 -56.73 31.10
C PHE A 30 21.95 -58.17 31.63
N SER A 31 20.88 -58.95 31.88
CA SER A 31 20.95 -60.32 32.39
C SER A 31 21.53 -61.30 31.37
N SER A 32 21.35 -60.99 30.08
CA SER A 32 21.79 -61.81 28.94
C SER A 32 22.67 -61.05 27.92
N ALA A 33 22.97 -59.77 28.20
CA ALA A 33 23.79 -58.92 27.36
C ALA A 33 25.21 -59.48 27.09
N SER A 34 25.82 -59.01 26.00
CA SER A 34 27.23 -59.27 25.69
C SER A 34 27.95 -57.97 25.36
N LEU A 35 29.24 -57.90 25.72
CA LEU A 35 30.03 -56.66 25.70
C LEU A 35 31.30 -56.80 24.85
N ALA A 36 31.26 -56.29 23.62
CA ALA A 36 32.34 -56.37 22.64
C ALA A 36 33.34 -55.20 22.76
N LYS A 37 34.64 -55.49 22.87
CA LYS A 37 35.70 -54.47 23.06
C LYS A 37 36.31 -54.01 21.73
N SER A 38 35.52 -53.31 20.91
CA SER A 38 35.85 -52.87 19.54
C SER A 38 36.70 -51.59 19.49
N GLY A 39 36.23 -50.49 20.11
CA GLY A 39 36.73 -49.13 19.84
C GLY A 39 35.71 -48.25 19.14
N ASN A 40 34.96 -48.80 18.19
CA ASN A 40 33.79 -48.16 17.57
C ASN A 40 32.60 -49.12 17.56
N LEU A 41 31.39 -48.59 17.73
CA LEU A 41 30.16 -49.29 17.34
C LEU A 41 30.15 -49.42 15.81
N LEU A 42 29.83 -50.61 15.29
CA LEU A 42 29.76 -50.92 13.86
C LEU A 42 28.32 -51.29 13.47
N ARG A 43 27.95 -51.08 12.20
CA ARG A 43 26.59 -51.29 11.68
C ARG A 43 25.96 -52.63 12.07
N ASP A 44 26.71 -53.73 11.92
CA ASP A 44 26.22 -55.10 12.21
C ASP A 44 26.75 -55.61 13.56
N SER A 45 26.90 -54.73 14.56
CA SER A 45 27.36 -55.12 15.91
C SER A 45 26.28 -55.88 16.66
N THR A 46 26.60 -57.09 17.13
CA THR A 46 25.74 -57.87 18.02
C THR A 46 26.05 -57.56 19.48
N GLY A 47 25.02 -57.16 20.25
CA GLY A 47 25.17 -56.76 21.66
C GLY A 47 25.75 -55.36 21.83
N TRP A 48 26.24 -55.07 23.04
CA TRP A 48 26.80 -53.77 23.40
C TRP A 48 28.29 -53.68 23.07
N VAL A 49 28.74 -52.50 22.70
CA VAL A 49 30.10 -52.24 22.21
C VAL A 49 30.77 -51.14 23.04
N VAL A 50 32.01 -51.40 23.46
CA VAL A 50 32.86 -50.49 24.24
C VAL A 50 34.26 -50.39 23.65
N ARG A 51 35.07 -49.46 24.16
CA ARG A 51 36.48 -49.34 23.78
C ARG A 51 37.27 -50.62 24.08
N THR A 52 38.24 -50.93 23.21
CA THR A 52 39.22 -52.03 23.37
C THR A 52 39.89 -52.11 24.75
N VAL A 53 40.04 -50.96 25.43
CA VAL A 53 40.63 -50.81 26.77
C VAL A 53 39.64 -50.21 27.79
N SER A 54 38.36 -50.54 27.65
CA SER A 54 37.31 -50.03 28.54
C SER A 54 37.19 -50.79 29.87
N ASN A 55 36.86 -50.03 30.92
CA ASN A 55 36.49 -50.48 32.27
C ASN A 55 34.97 -50.64 32.46
N TRP A 56 34.17 -50.54 31.40
CA TRP A 56 32.79 -51.01 31.44
C TRP A 56 32.78 -52.55 31.50
N GLU A 57 31.90 -53.08 32.35
CA GLU A 57 31.66 -54.50 32.58
C GLU A 57 30.17 -54.77 32.85
N LEU A 58 29.77 -56.04 32.76
CA LEU A 58 28.42 -56.49 33.11
C LEU A 58 28.50 -57.15 34.50
N ALA A 59 27.84 -56.57 35.50
CA ALA A 59 28.03 -56.94 36.89
C ALA A 59 26.71 -56.89 37.68
N GLY A 60 26.09 -58.06 37.84
CA GLY A 60 24.88 -58.22 38.67
C GLY A 60 23.64 -57.59 38.05
N GLU A 61 23.30 -58.01 36.82
CA GLU A 61 22.11 -57.53 36.09
C GLU A 61 22.14 -56.00 35.85
N ALA A 62 23.34 -55.45 35.67
CA ALA A 62 23.56 -54.05 35.31
C ALA A 62 24.86 -53.87 34.52
N LEU A 63 24.89 -52.85 33.65
CA LEU A 63 26.10 -52.35 33.01
C LEU A 63 26.81 -51.38 33.96
N THR A 64 28.00 -51.72 34.44
CA THR A 64 28.76 -50.90 35.40
C THR A 64 30.07 -50.38 34.81
N GLY A 65 30.45 -49.15 35.19
CA GLY A 65 31.65 -48.47 34.69
C GLY A 65 32.48 -47.91 35.83
N THR A 66 33.81 -47.96 35.71
CA THR A 66 34.74 -47.49 36.76
C THR A 66 35.98 -46.77 36.20
N GLY A 67 36.59 -45.89 37.00
CA GLY A 67 37.84 -45.20 36.64
C GLY A 67 37.71 -44.09 35.59
N GLN A 68 38.84 -43.48 35.22
CA GLN A 68 38.91 -42.17 34.56
C GLN A 68 39.16 -42.20 33.05
N ALA A 69 38.85 -41.07 32.39
CA ALA A 69 39.07 -40.80 30.97
C ALA A 69 38.49 -41.90 30.07
N ALA A 70 38.90 -41.98 28.80
CA ALA A 70 38.30 -42.87 27.80
C ALA A 70 38.45 -44.40 28.04
N ALA A 71 38.95 -44.83 29.20
CA ALA A 71 38.79 -46.19 29.71
C ALA A 71 37.48 -46.35 30.50
N GLY A 72 37.16 -45.42 31.41
CA GLY A 72 35.96 -45.46 32.24
C GLY A 72 34.84 -44.49 31.84
N GLU A 73 35.08 -43.58 30.91
CA GLU A 73 34.09 -42.62 30.37
C GLU A 73 33.72 -42.90 28.91
N GLY A 74 34.53 -43.72 28.22
CA GLY A 74 34.27 -44.20 26.86
C GLY A 74 32.85 -44.75 26.74
N ALA A 75 32.14 -44.46 25.66
CA ALA A 75 30.75 -44.89 25.54
C ALA A 75 30.60 -46.42 25.56
N CYS A 76 29.51 -46.90 26.16
CA CYS A 76 28.93 -48.21 25.89
C CYS A 76 27.74 -48.01 24.95
N ALA A 77 27.77 -48.61 23.77
CA ALA A 77 26.84 -48.27 22.69
C ALA A 77 26.27 -49.51 21.99
N HIS A 78 25.05 -49.39 21.47
CA HIS A 78 24.32 -50.46 20.79
C HIS A 78 23.61 -49.91 19.54
N ILE A 79 23.28 -50.80 18.59
CA ILE A 79 22.61 -50.43 17.33
C ILE A 79 21.47 -51.40 17.03
N ILE A 80 20.34 -50.83 16.64
CA ILE A 80 19.05 -51.48 16.47
C ILE A 80 18.65 -51.29 15.00
N PRO A 81 18.59 -52.35 14.17
CA PRO A 81 18.02 -52.24 12.83
C PRO A 81 16.52 -51.94 12.89
N VAL A 82 16.06 -50.92 12.18
CA VAL A 82 14.62 -50.56 12.10
C VAL A 82 13.83 -51.60 11.30
N ALA A 83 14.48 -52.17 10.28
CA ALA A 83 13.89 -53.16 9.39
C ALA A 83 13.45 -54.44 10.13
N GLY A 84 12.13 -54.64 10.22
CA GLY A 84 11.51 -55.82 10.83
C GLY A 84 10.84 -55.57 12.19
N LEU A 85 10.97 -54.37 12.77
CA LEU A 85 10.33 -54.02 14.05
C LEU A 85 8.81 -53.81 13.96
N GLY A 86 8.25 -53.74 12.75
CA GLY A 86 6.81 -53.50 12.53
C GLY A 86 6.39 -52.02 12.47
N LEU A 87 7.36 -51.11 12.53
CA LEU A 87 7.16 -49.67 12.35
C LEU A 87 6.59 -49.33 10.96
N SER A 88 5.80 -48.27 10.92
CA SER A 88 4.94 -47.84 9.81
C SER A 88 4.80 -46.33 9.65
N SER A 89 4.77 -45.59 10.77
CA SER A 89 4.49 -44.13 10.82
C SER A 89 4.72 -43.52 12.22
N GLU A 90 5.27 -44.29 13.15
CA GLU A 90 5.39 -43.94 14.57
C GLU A 90 6.42 -42.82 14.75
N ASN A 91 6.02 -41.78 15.45
CA ASN A 91 6.71 -40.49 15.54
C ASN A 91 6.86 -39.99 16.98
N SER A 92 6.39 -40.77 17.96
CA SER A 92 6.69 -40.64 19.38
C SER A 92 7.70 -41.72 19.76
N LEU A 93 8.82 -41.34 20.39
CA LEU A 93 9.89 -42.25 20.83
C LEU A 93 10.12 -42.11 22.34
N THR A 94 9.86 -43.14 23.13
CA THR A 94 10.02 -43.14 24.59
C THR A 94 11.25 -43.92 25.02
N LEU A 95 12.14 -43.28 25.79
CA LEU A 95 13.29 -43.92 26.47
C LEU A 95 13.01 -43.98 27.97
N SER A 96 13.20 -45.15 28.58
CA SER A 96 13.33 -45.29 30.04
C SER A 96 14.55 -46.11 30.43
N PHE A 97 15.15 -45.82 31.59
CA PHE A 97 16.23 -46.61 32.20
C PHE A 97 16.41 -46.27 33.68
N ASP A 98 16.99 -47.19 34.44
CA ASP A 98 17.51 -46.94 35.79
C ASP A 98 19.00 -46.60 35.74
N TYR A 99 19.45 -45.72 36.65
CA TYR A 99 20.86 -45.35 36.76
C TYR A 99 21.30 -45.13 38.22
N ALA A 100 22.61 -45.25 38.45
CA ALA A 100 23.25 -44.80 39.68
C ALA A 100 24.65 -44.23 39.40
N THR A 101 25.01 -43.15 40.09
CA THR A 101 26.39 -42.66 40.23
C THR A 101 26.77 -42.60 41.71
N THR A 102 28.01 -42.96 42.02
CA THR A 102 28.50 -43.05 43.42
C THR A 102 29.12 -41.75 43.93
N ASN A 103 29.04 -40.67 43.14
CA ASN A 103 29.59 -39.36 43.44
C ASN A 103 28.66 -38.26 42.90
N GLU A 104 28.35 -37.26 43.72
CA GLU A 104 27.53 -36.10 43.34
C GLU A 104 28.14 -35.28 42.20
N GLY A 105 29.46 -35.36 42.01
CA GLY A 105 30.20 -34.75 40.90
C GLY A 105 30.39 -35.65 39.65
N GLU A 106 29.61 -36.72 39.51
CA GLU A 106 29.63 -37.63 38.36
C GLU A 106 28.30 -37.57 37.61
N THR A 107 28.35 -37.17 36.32
CA THR A 107 27.17 -37.01 35.45
C THR A 107 27.05 -38.10 34.40
N VAL A 108 25.83 -38.59 34.19
CA VAL A 108 25.41 -39.53 33.16
C VAL A 108 24.82 -38.81 31.94
N TYR A 109 25.06 -39.37 30.75
CA TYR A 109 24.53 -38.92 29.48
C TYR A 109 24.09 -40.12 28.62
N VAL A 110 22.99 -39.95 27.88
CA VAL A 110 22.52 -40.91 26.88
C VAL A 110 22.32 -40.20 25.55
N HIS A 111 22.95 -40.72 24.50
CA HIS A 111 22.77 -40.30 23.11
C HIS A 111 21.83 -41.27 22.42
N ILE A 112 20.85 -40.76 21.65
CA ILE A 112 19.96 -41.58 20.80
C ILE A 112 19.97 -40.94 19.41
N TRP A 113 20.43 -41.69 18.40
CA TRP A 113 20.56 -41.21 17.03
C TRP A 113 19.80 -42.09 16.04
N GLY A 114 19.14 -41.46 15.07
CA GLY A 114 18.68 -42.13 13.85
C GLY A 114 19.79 -42.12 12.81
N CYS A 115 20.05 -43.26 12.18
CA CYS A 115 21.01 -43.44 11.11
C CYS A 115 20.26 -43.75 9.81
N LYS A 116 20.53 -43.02 8.73
CA LYS A 116 19.90 -43.23 7.43
C LYS A 116 20.95 -43.41 6.34
N GLU A 117 20.84 -44.43 5.49
CA GLU A 117 21.79 -44.64 4.38
C GLU A 117 21.59 -43.58 3.29
N ASN A 118 22.62 -42.77 3.04
CA ASN A 118 22.55 -41.65 2.09
C ASN A 118 22.91 -42.02 0.64
N GLY A 119 22.79 -43.30 0.30
CA GLY A 119 23.16 -43.87 -1.01
C GLY A 119 24.65 -44.19 -1.17
N THR A 120 25.51 -43.79 -0.23
CA THR A 120 26.89 -44.29 -0.15
C THR A 120 26.90 -45.69 0.48
N PRO A 121 27.41 -46.74 -0.20
CA PRO A 121 27.29 -48.12 0.30
C PRO A 121 27.91 -48.34 1.68
N SER A 122 27.08 -48.69 2.66
CA SER A 122 27.53 -49.12 3.99
C SER A 122 27.98 -50.59 4.00
N SER A 123 28.58 -51.03 5.11
CA SER A 123 29.08 -52.39 5.31
C SER A 123 28.92 -52.82 6.76
N ALA A 124 29.00 -54.13 7.02
CA ALA A 124 28.99 -54.69 8.38
C ALA A 124 30.03 -54.04 9.33
N THR A 125 31.14 -53.57 8.75
CA THR A 125 32.26 -52.92 9.45
C THR A 125 32.25 -51.39 9.37
N THR A 126 31.20 -50.77 8.80
CA THR A 126 31.02 -49.32 8.84
C THR A 126 30.77 -48.91 10.29
N ALA A 127 31.59 -48.01 10.82
CA ALA A 127 31.43 -47.49 12.17
C ALA A 127 30.26 -46.49 12.26
N THR A 128 29.78 -46.22 13.47
CA THR A 128 28.74 -45.21 13.76
C THR A 128 29.13 -44.33 14.95
N MET A 129 29.26 -44.92 16.14
CA MET A 129 29.63 -44.21 17.39
C MET A 129 31.07 -44.52 17.84
N ASN A 130 31.81 -43.48 18.23
CA ASN A 130 33.13 -43.60 18.86
C ASN A 130 33.01 -43.98 20.34
N THR A 131 33.20 -45.26 20.66
CA THR A 131 33.17 -45.77 22.05
C THR A 131 34.38 -45.33 22.89
N GLY A 132 35.32 -44.58 22.31
CA GLY A 132 36.50 -44.03 22.96
C GLY A 132 36.48 -42.52 23.22
N ALA A 133 35.35 -41.84 23.01
CA ALA A 133 35.15 -40.44 23.40
C ALA A 133 34.92 -40.31 24.92
N SER A 134 35.40 -39.21 25.54
CA SER A 134 35.41 -39.00 27.01
C SER A 134 34.44 -37.89 27.43
N ASN A 135 34.32 -37.59 28.72
CA ASN A 135 33.55 -36.43 29.24
C ASN A 135 32.08 -36.35 28.76
N GLY A 136 31.37 -37.47 28.61
CA GLY A 136 29.98 -37.51 28.13
C GLY A 136 29.77 -37.34 26.61
N ASN A 137 30.85 -37.28 25.82
CA ASN A 137 30.79 -37.19 24.36
C ASN A 137 30.74 -38.59 23.72
N VAL A 138 30.12 -38.71 22.53
CA VAL A 138 30.12 -39.90 21.67
C VAL A 138 30.27 -39.42 20.23
N TRP A 139 31.49 -39.32 19.70
CA TRP A 139 31.68 -38.73 18.36
C TRP A 139 31.19 -39.62 17.22
N ASP A 140 30.69 -39.02 16.14
CA ASP A 140 30.42 -39.73 14.88
C ASP A 140 31.69 -40.36 14.29
N GLN A 141 31.54 -41.57 13.75
CA GLN A 141 32.55 -42.36 13.03
C GLN A 141 32.01 -42.99 11.74
N SER A 142 30.83 -42.59 11.27
CA SER A 142 30.26 -42.98 9.98
C SER A 142 31.28 -42.87 8.85
N ASN A 143 31.96 -41.73 8.76
CA ASN A 143 32.74 -41.30 7.60
C ASN A 143 31.91 -41.26 6.31
N ALA A 144 30.63 -40.86 6.43
CA ALA A 144 29.65 -40.54 5.39
C ALA A 144 28.76 -41.63 4.71
N PRO A 145 28.72 -42.94 5.06
CA PRO A 145 27.65 -43.84 4.61
C PRO A 145 26.29 -43.61 5.26
N PHE A 146 26.25 -42.90 6.39
CA PHE A 146 25.04 -42.54 7.10
C PHE A 146 24.90 -41.03 7.22
N ASP A 147 23.69 -40.54 6.97
CA ASP A 147 23.24 -39.27 7.52
C ASP A 147 22.76 -39.54 8.96
N MET A 148 23.28 -38.75 9.91
CA MET A 148 23.10 -38.95 11.34
C MET A 148 22.13 -37.90 11.88
N TYR A 149 21.16 -38.32 12.69
CA TYR A 149 20.05 -37.49 13.18
C TYR A 149 19.90 -37.60 14.69
N ASN A 150 19.87 -36.47 15.40
CA ASN A 150 19.85 -36.46 16.86
C ASN A 150 18.42 -36.50 17.44
N LEU A 151 17.89 -37.69 17.73
CA LEU A 151 16.48 -37.86 18.11
C LEU A 151 16.12 -37.22 19.47
N GLY A 152 17.13 -36.80 20.24
CA GLY A 152 16.95 -36.06 21.49
C GLY A 152 16.94 -34.54 21.36
N LYS A 153 16.89 -33.97 20.16
CA LYS A 153 16.89 -32.51 19.91
C LYS A 153 15.91 -32.12 18.80
N ASP A 154 15.42 -30.88 18.89
CA ASP A 154 14.56 -30.23 17.90
C ASP A 154 15.07 -30.44 16.48
N ASN A 155 14.21 -30.98 15.60
CA ASN A 155 14.49 -31.24 14.19
C ASN A 155 15.82 -31.99 13.94
N SER A 156 16.19 -32.92 14.84
CA SER A 156 17.40 -33.75 14.80
C SER A 156 18.76 -33.03 14.85
N ALA A 157 18.82 -31.79 15.37
CA ALA A 157 20.03 -30.97 15.30
C ALA A 157 21.23 -31.48 16.13
N PHE A 158 22.44 -31.33 15.57
CA PHE A 158 23.73 -31.49 16.27
C PHE A 158 24.44 -30.13 16.42
N THR A 159 25.13 -29.92 17.54
CA THR A 159 25.74 -28.63 17.91
C THR A 159 27.23 -28.57 17.58
N GLY A 160 27.54 -28.33 16.31
CA GLY A 160 28.91 -28.10 15.84
C GLY A 160 29.67 -29.40 15.54
N THR A 161 30.28 -30.01 16.56
CA THR A 161 30.97 -31.31 16.40
C THR A 161 30.00 -32.42 16.79
N THR A 162 29.49 -33.18 15.81
CA THR A 162 28.50 -34.26 16.00
C THR A 162 28.82 -35.18 17.18
N GLY A 163 27.96 -35.16 18.19
CA GLY A 163 28.02 -36.06 19.33
C GLY A 163 28.81 -35.52 20.52
N ILE A 164 28.86 -34.20 20.71
CA ILE A 164 29.36 -33.62 21.97
C ILE A 164 28.35 -33.76 23.11
N ALA A 165 28.77 -33.59 24.36
CA ALA A 165 27.92 -33.84 25.54
C ALA A 165 26.64 -32.96 25.60
N SER A 166 26.58 -31.84 24.89
CA SER A 166 25.35 -31.03 24.71
C SER A 166 24.35 -31.64 23.73
N ASP A 167 24.82 -32.48 22.81
CA ASP A 167 23.99 -33.20 21.85
C ASP A 167 23.24 -34.37 22.49
N ALA A 168 23.66 -34.85 23.68
CA ALA A 168 23.03 -35.98 24.34
C ALA A 168 21.50 -35.77 24.53
N ALA A 169 20.71 -36.78 24.21
CA ALA A 169 19.26 -36.80 24.40
C ALA A 169 18.87 -36.72 25.87
N VAL A 170 19.71 -37.31 26.73
CA VAL A 170 19.64 -37.18 28.18
C VAL A 170 20.99 -36.69 28.67
N SER A 171 21.04 -35.62 29.46
CA SER A 171 22.29 -34.97 29.85
C SER A 171 22.30 -34.52 31.31
N GLY A 172 23.35 -34.88 32.05
CA GLY A 172 23.63 -34.29 33.36
C GLY A 172 22.91 -34.93 34.55
N LEU A 173 22.45 -36.18 34.43
CA LEU A 173 21.87 -36.92 35.56
C LEU A 173 22.94 -37.28 36.59
N THR A 174 22.64 -37.16 37.89
CA THR A 174 23.55 -37.49 39.00
C THR A 174 22.83 -38.23 40.12
N GLY A 175 23.56 -38.97 40.96
CA GLY A 175 22.97 -39.80 42.01
C GLY A 175 22.30 -41.05 41.45
N SER A 176 21.23 -41.53 42.10
CA SER A 176 20.51 -42.74 41.68
C SER A 176 19.02 -42.48 41.48
N GLY A 177 18.44 -43.10 40.46
CA GLY A 177 17.00 -43.08 40.20
C GLY A 177 16.64 -43.64 38.83
N SER A 178 15.37 -43.49 38.47
CA SER A 178 14.81 -43.88 37.17
C SER A 178 14.64 -42.65 36.28
N TYR A 179 14.84 -42.81 34.98
CA TYR A 179 14.52 -41.83 33.95
C TYR A 179 13.42 -42.38 33.05
N THR A 180 12.50 -41.51 32.62
CA THR A 180 11.64 -41.75 31.45
C THR A 180 11.35 -40.43 30.74
N ASN A 181 11.38 -40.43 29.41
CA ASN A 181 10.99 -39.29 28.59
C ASN A 181 10.56 -39.73 27.19
N THR A 182 9.66 -38.95 26.59
CA THR A 182 9.18 -39.13 25.22
C THR A 182 9.69 -37.98 24.34
N PHE A 183 10.18 -38.33 23.15
CA PHE A 183 10.67 -37.41 22.13
C PHE A 183 9.68 -37.39 20.94
N ASP A 184 9.20 -36.21 20.55
CA ASP A 184 8.19 -36.03 19.51
C ASP A 184 8.83 -35.60 18.18
N LEU A 185 8.95 -36.58 17.27
CA LEU A 185 9.52 -36.43 15.93
C LEU A 185 8.51 -35.83 14.93
N SER A 186 7.22 -35.76 15.27
CA SER A 186 6.19 -35.19 14.38
C SER A 186 6.42 -33.71 14.08
N THR A 187 7.16 -33.03 14.97
CA THR A 187 7.60 -31.63 14.85
C THR A 187 8.75 -31.43 13.85
N PHE A 188 9.37 -32.51 13.34
CA PHE A 188 10.53 -32.41 12.46
C PHE A 188 10.10 -32.03 11.04
N THR A 189 10.82 -31.09 10.43
CA THR A 189 10.47 -30.46 9.15
C THR A 189 11.55 -30.58 8.08
N THR A 190 12.80 -30.86 8.47
CA THR A 190 13.90 -31.17 7.53
C THR A 190 14.60 -32.49 7.85
N ALA A 191 14.41 -33.03 9.05
CA ALA A 191 14.78 -34.39 9.40
C ALA A 191 13.59 -35.35 9.16
N PRO A 192 13.84 -36.67 9.05
CA PRO A 192 12.77 -37.67 8.99
C PRO A 192 11.86 -37.57 10.22
N SER A 193 10.55 -37.51 10.01
CA SER A 193 9.55 -37.23 11.08
C SER A 193 8.83 -38.47 11.60
N SER A 194 9.18 -39.68 11.12
CA SER A 194 8.71 -40.96 11.64
C SER A 194 9.82 -42.01 11.60
N LEU A 195 9.75 -42.99 12.50
CA LEU A 195 10.85 -43.92 12.81
C LEU A 195 11.13 -44.95 11.71
N ASP A 196 10.12 -45.28 10.89
CA ASP A 196 10.24 -46.14 9.70
C ASP A 196 11.16 -45.54 8.62
N GLN A 197 11.46 -44.24 8.70
CA GLN A 197 12.27 -43.51 7.73
C GLN A 197 13.78 -43.56 8.04
N TYR A 198 14.21 -44.23 9.12
CA TYR A 198 15.61 -44.51 9.44
C TYR A 198 15.92 -45.98 9.18
N ASP A 199 17.18 -46.32 8.88
CA ASP A 199 17.61 -47.70 8.67
C ASP A 199 18.02 -48.37 10.00
N TYR A 200 18.62 -47.58 10.90
CA TYR A 200 19.05 -48.02 12.23
C TYR A 200 18.82 -46.92 13.28
N ILE A 201 18.57 -47.32 14.53
CA ILE A 201 18.67 -46.46 15.71
C ILE A 201 19.92 -46.85 16.51
N ALA A 202 20.76 -45.89 16.88
CA ALA A 202 21.96 -46.10 17.68
C ALA A 202 21.83 -45.42 19.06
N ILE A 203 22.15 -46.14 20.13
CA ILE A 203 22.13 -45.63 21.51
C ILE A 203 23.54 -45.67 22.11
N GLY A 204 23.93 -44.59 22.80
CA GLY A 204 25.26 -44.44 23.39
C GLY A 204 25.19 -43.93 24.84
N LEU A 205 25.59 -44.79 25.78
CA LEU A 205 25.65 -44.53 27.21
C LEU A 205 27.05 -44.05 27.60
N THR A 206 27.19 -42.90 28.24
CA THR A 206 28.50 -42.35 28.63
C THR A 206 28.38 -41.50 29.91
N ARG A 207 29.52 -41.15 30.51
CA ARG A 207 29.62 -40.41 31.76
C ARG A 207 30.78 -39.41 31.76
N ASN A 208 30.74 -38.47 32.69
CA ASN A 208 31.79 -37.48 32.94
C ASN A 208 32.05 -37.42 34.45
N GLN A 209 33.29 -37.66 34.88
CA GLN A 209 33.67 -37.62 36.29
C GLN A 209 34.45 -36.35 36.62
N ALA A 210 34.05 -35.64 37.67
CA ALA A 210 34.82 -34.53 38.24
C ALA A 210 36.08 -35.01 39.00
N ASN A 211 36.99 -35.73 38.32
CA ASN A 211 38.32 -36.17 38.78
C ASN A 211 38.35 -37.19 39.94
N ALA A 212 37.27 -37.94 40.18
CA ALA A 212 37.19 -38.95 41.24
C ALA A 212 36.61 -40.27 40.72
N SER A 213 37.21 -41.39 41.14
CA SER A 213 36.99 -42.75 40.61
C SER A 213 35.63 -43.35 40.99
N GLY A 214 34.55 -42.76 40.50
CA GLY A 214 33.19 -43.23 40.70
C GLY A 214 32.91 -44.54 39.96
N LEU A 215 32.02 -45.33 40.56
CA LEU A 215 31.22 -46.33 39.85
C LEU A 215 29.90 -45.70 39.38
N THR A 216 29.55 -45.97 38.13
CA THR A 216 28.23 -45.72 37.52
C THR A 216 27.60 -47.05 37.14
N SER A 217 26.27 -47.15 37.19
CA SER A 217 25.52 -48.26 36.61
C SER A 217 24.34 -47.78 35.75
N PHE A 218 23.97 -48.59 34.76
CA PHE A 218 22.72 -48.53 34.01
C PHE A 218 22.00 -49.89 34.06
N ASP A 219 20.67 -49.86 34.09
CA ASP A 219 19.77 -51.02 34.11
C ASP A 219 18.40 -50.68 33.47
N ASN A 220 17.57 -51.67 33.16
CA ASN A 220 16.19 -51.58 32.66
C ASN A 220 16.01 -50.61 31.47
N ILE A 221 16.91 -50.69 30.48
CA ILE A 221 16.90 -49.80 29.32
C ILE A 221 15.84 -50.25 28.32
N LYS A 222 14.74 -49.51 28.25
CA LYS A 222 13.65 -49.73 27.29
C LYS A 222 13.56 -48.55 26.32
N LEU A 223 13.45 -48.83 25.03
CA LEU A 223 13.18 -47.85 23.98
C LEU A 223 11.95 -48.31 23.20
N THR A 224 10.89 -47.52 23.19
CA THR A 224 9.62 -47.87 22.51
C THR A 224 9.05 -46.71 21.69
N ALA A 225 8.13 -47.04 20.80
CA ALA A 225 7.56 -46.11 19.85
C ALA A 225 6.04 -46.20 19.76
N GLU A 226 5.40 -45.05 19.53
CA GLU A 226 3.97 -44.91 19.30
C GLU A 226 3.73 -43.88 18.19
N LYS A 227 2.53 -43.89 17.60
CA LYS A 227 2.09 -42.80 16.72
C LYS A 227 1.36 -41.74 17.55
N VAL A 228 1.71 -40.46 17.37
CA VAL A 228 0.92 -39.33 17.86
C VAL A 228 -0.35 -39.22 17.03
N ALA A 229 -1.52 -39.36 17.68
CA ALA A 229 -2.81 -39.28 17.01
C ALA A 229 -3.19 -37.82 16.69
N VAL A 230 -3.66 -37.58 15.46
CA VAL A 230 -4.19 -36.27 15.06
C VAL A 230 -5.59 -36.08 15.64
N VAL A 231 -5.86 -34.94 16.28
CA VAL A 231 -7.20 -34.59 16.74
C VAL A 231 -8.05 -34.15 15.54
N ALA A 232 -8.94 -35.04 15.09
CA ALA A 232 -9.86 -34.76 14.00
C ALA A 232 -10.69 -33.49 14.26
N SER A 233 -10.68 -32.57 13.30
CA SER A 233 -11.34 -31.26 13.38
C SER A 233 -11.79 -30.80 11.99
N ALA A 234 -12.85 -30.00 11.93
CA ALA A 234 -13.39 -29.46 10.69
C ALA A 234 -14.04 -28.08 10.88
N VAL A 235 -14.10 -27.31 9.80
CA VAL A 235 -14.72 -25.98 9.68
C VAL A 235 -15.37 -25.83 8.29
N VAL A 236 -16.34 -24.93 8.14
CA VAL A 236 -16.95 -24.57 6.85
C VAL A 236 -16.72 -23.09 6.59
N ILE A 237 -16.38 -22.74 5.35
CA ILE A 237 -16.07 -21.37 4.92
C ILE A 237 -16.88 -21.06 3.65
N PRO A 238 -17.66 -19.95 3.60
CA PRO A 238 -17.97 -19.01 4.68
C PRO A 238 -18.81 -19.62 5.84
N GLU A 239 -18.92 -18.89 6.95
CA GLU A 239 -19.73 -19.28 8.12
C GLU A 239 -21.25 -19.09 7.93
N GLU A 240 -21.68 -18.38 6.87
CA GLU A 240 -23.05 -18.31 6.36
C GLU A 240 -23.00 -18.34 4.81
N LEU A 241 -23.93 -19.08 4.18
CA LEU A 241 -24.10 -19.06 2.74
C LEU A 241 -25.30 -18.18 2.34
N VAL A 242 -25.02 -17.04 1.70
CA VAL A 242 -26.01 -16.19 1.03
C VAL A 242 -26.05 -16.55 -0.46
N MET A 243 -27.24 -16.65 -1.05
CA MET A 243 -27.43 -16.90 -2.49
C MET A 243 -28.40 -15.90 -3.11
N ASP A 244 -27.93 -15.08 -4.04
CA ASP A 244 -28.78 -14.15 -4.80
C ASP A 244 -29.53 -14.85 -5.93
N MET A 245 -30.83 -14.58 -6.04
CA MET A 245 -31.68 -15.13 -7.08
C MET A 245 -32.49 -13.99 -7.71
N VAL A 246 -32.32 -13.73 -9.00
CA VAL A 246 -32.85 -12.52 -9.65
C VAL A 246 -33.92 -12.89 -10.67
N SER A 247 -35.11 -12.29 -10.57
CA SER A 247 -36.23 -12.51 -11.48
C SER A 247 -35.81 -12.28 -12.95
N PRO A 248 -36.15 -13.17 -13.91
CA PRO A 248 -37.08 -14.30 -13.81
C PRO A 248 -36.41 -15.66 -13.51
N ALA A 249 -35.19 -15.70 -12.96
CA ALA A 249 -34.55 -16.96 -12.59
C ALA A 249 -35.37 -17.70 -11.51
N THR A 250 -35.63 -18.98 -11.73
CA THR A 250 -36.31 -19.84 -10.73
C THR A 250 -35.35 -20.68 -9.90
N VAL A 251 -34.04 -20.55 -10.13
CA VAL A 251 -32.98 -21.32 -9.47
C VAL A 251 -31.76 -20.43 -9.29
N ALA A 252 -31.08 -20.55 -8.14
CA ALA A 252 -29.73 -20.04 -7.92
C ALA A 252 -28.89 -21.06 -7.12
N THR A 253 -27.57 -21.02 -7.27
CA THR A 253 -26.63 -21.97 -6.66
C THR A 253 -25.51 -21.27 -5.92
N GLY A 254 -25.06 -21.86 -4.81
CA GLY A 254 -23.98 -21.36 -3.98
C GLY A 254 -23.11 -22.48 -3.43
N ALA A 255 -21.90 -22.15 -3.00
CA ALA A 255 -20.87 -23.11 -2.62
C ALA A 255 -20.22 -22.72 -1.28
N VAL A 256 -19.79 -23.73 -0.51
CA VAL A 256 -18.97 -23.55 0.70
C VAL A 256 -17.87 -24.60 0.74
N ASP A 257 -16.69 -24.22 1.20
CA ASP A 257 -15.58 -25.14 1.37
C ASP A 257 -15.63 -25.77 2.76
N PHE A 258 -15.81 -27.10 2.80
CA PHE A 258 -15.65 -27.90 3.99
C PHE A 258 -14.15 -28.25 4.14
N VAL A 259 -13.53 -27.76 5.21
CA VAL A 259 -12.11 -27.90 5.49
C VAL A 259 -11.93 -28.79 6.72
N TYR A 260 -11.03 -29.77 6.66
CA TYR A 260 -10.75 -30.65 7.80
C TYR A 260 -9.27 -30.99 7.97
N ASN A 261 -8.93 -31.40 9.19
CA ASN A 261 -7.63 -31.96 9.58
C ASN A 261 -7.88 -33.19 10.45
N SER A 262 -7.44 -34.37 10.00
CA SER A 262 -7.67 -35.67 10.64
C SER A 262 -6.66 -36.70 10.12
N ASP A 263 -6.52 -37.83 10.83
CA ASP A 263 -5.57 -38.88 10.46
C ASP A 263 -6.06 -39.73 9.28
N THR A 264 -7.37 -39.71 9.01
CA THR A 264 -8.02 -40.39 7.89
C THR A 264 -9.09 -39.52 7.23
N ASN A 265 -9.74 -40.05 6.19
CA ASN A 265 -10.87 -39.43 5.49
C ASN A 265 -12.09 -39.28 6.41
N LEU A 266 -12.88 -38.22 6.21
CA LEU A 266 -14.15 -38.03 6.91
C LEU A 266 -15.34 -38.52 6.06
N GLU A 267 -16.34 -39.13 6.70
CA GLU A 267 -17.68 -39.28 6.13
C GLU A 267 -18.58 -38.15 6.64
N VAL A 268 -19.19 -37.40 5.72
CA VAL A 268 -19.99 -36.20 6.01
C VAL A 268 -21.43 -36.38 5.53
N THR A 269 -22.38 -36.13 6.42
CA THR A 269 -23.81 -36.07 6.12
C THR A 269 -24.29 -34.62 6.21
N ILE A 270 -24.72 -34.08 5.07
CA ILE A 270 -25.30 -32.73 4.97
C ILE A 270 -26.82 -32.86 5.12
N THR A 271 -27.44 -31.98 5.91
CA THR A 271 -28.90 -31.87 6.05
C THR A 271 -29.30 -30.40 6.08
N VAL A 272 -30.43 -30.05 5.47
CA VAL A 272 -30.97 -28.68 5.50
C VAL A 272 -32.28 -28.67 6.29
N SER A 273 -32.35 -27.84 7.33
CA SER A 273 -33.44 -27.76 8.30
C SER A 273 -33.94 -26.33 8.48
N ASP A 274 -35.01 -26.17 9.28
CA ASP A 274 -35.57 -24.89 9.72
C ASP A 274 -35.83 -23.86 8.60
N GLN A 275 -36.15 -24.37 7.40
CA GLN A 275 -36.42 -23.54 6.24
C GLN A 275 -37.73 -22.76 6.41
N SER A 276 -37.63 -21.44 6.37
CA SER A 276 -38.78 -20.50 6.31
C SER A 276 -39.75 -20.83 5.17
N HIS A 277 -39.23 -21.28 4.03
CA HIS A 277 -39.96 -21.73 2.84
C HIS A 277 -39.65 -23.22 2.62
N PRO A 278 -40.56 -24.15 2.97
CA PRO A 278 -40.24 -25.57 3.03
C PRO A 278 -39.80 -26.20 1.70
N GLY A 279 -38.54 -26.61 1.62
CA GLY A 279 -37.96 -27.22 0.43
C GLY A 279 -37.42 -26.21 -0.59
N ALA A 280 -37.32 -24.93 -0.22
CA ALA A 280 -36.61 -23.92 -1.00
C ALA A 280 -35.15 -24.32 -1.22
N PHE A 281 -34.45 -24.73 -0.16
CA PHE A 281 -33.03 -25.05 -0.18
C PHE A 281 -32.77 -26.56 -0.27
N VAL A 282 -31.78 -26.95 -1.06
CA VAL A 282 -31.31 -28.34 -1.19
C VAL A 282 -29.77 -28.39 -1.33
N ALA A 283 -29.14 -29.43 -0.77
CA ALA A 283 -27.73 -29.75 -1.05
C ALA A 283 -27.67 -30.59 -2.33
N LEU A 284 -26.77 -30.24 -3.25
CA LEU A 284 -26.61 -30.93 -4.53
C LEU A 284 -25.70 -32.16 -4.43
N ASP A 285 -24.81 -32.20 -3.44
CA ASP A 285 -23.94 -33.35 -3.16
C ASP A 285 -24.69 -34.54 -2.57
N ILE A 286 -24.31 -35.75 -2.99
CA ILE A 286 -24.92 -37.00 -2.52
C ILE A 286 -24.34 -37.36 -1.15
N THR A 287 -25.21 -37.45 -0.14
CA THR A 287 -24.83 -37.75 1.25
C THR A 287 -25.28 -39.15 1.72
N PRO A 288 -24.52 -39.85 2.59
CA PRO A 288 -23.22 -39.46 3.14
C PRO A 288 -22.12 -39.44 2.08
N LEU A 289 -21.21 -38.48 2.21
CA LEU A 289 -20.10 -38.23 1.28
C LEU A 289 -18.77 -38.52 1.99
N THR A 290 -17.94 -39.39 1.42
CA THR A 290 -16.55 -39.57 1.90
C THR A 290 -15.66 -38.48 1.31
N LEU A 291 -15.17 -37.57 2.15
CA LEU A 291 -14.17 -36.58 1.77
C LEU A 291 -12.79 -37.22 1.77
N THR A 292 -12.09 -37.13 0.63
CA THR A 292 -10.72 -37.65 0.46
C THR A 292 -9.66 -36.56 0.35
N ASN A 293 -10.06 -35.29 0.45
CA ASN A 293 -9.20 -34.12 0.33
C ASN A 293 -9.49 -33.16 1.50
N PRO A 294 -8.47 -32.65 2.23
CA PRO A 294 -8.63 -31.74 3.37
C PRO A 294 -9.44 -30.46 3.12
N VAL A 295 -9.67 -30.10 1.84
CA VAL A 295 -10.62 -29.07 1.42
C VAL A 295 -11.51 -29.69 0.35
N THR A 296 -12.84 -29.60 0.51
CA THR A 296 -13.82 -30.01 -0.52
C THR A 296 -14.95 -28.98 -0.60
N SER A 297 -15.19 -28.46 -1.81
CA SER A 297 -16.27 -27.50 -2.05
C SER A 297 -17.61 -28.23 -2.20
N LEU A 298 -18.61 -27.85 -1.42
CA LEU A 298 -19.93 -28.45 -1.33
C LEU A 298 -20.99 -27.49 -1.88
N GLN A 299 -21.90 -28.00 -2.70
CA GLN A 299 -22.81 -27.21 -3.54
C GLN A 299 -24.25 -27.24 -3.02
N PHE A 300 -24.90 -26.08 -3.07
CA PHE A 300 -26.28 -25.86 -2.63
C PHE A 300 -27.08 -25.14 -3.73
N GLU A 301 -28.39 -25.34 -3.70
CA GLU A 301 -29.35 -24.76 -4.64
C GLU A 301 -30.55 -24.19 -3.87
N ILE A 302 -31.06 -23.04 -4.31
CA ILE A 302 -32.43 -22.61 -4.03
C ILE A 302 -33.31 -22.79 -5.27
N ASP A 303 -34.47 -23.45 -5.10
CA ASP A 303 -35.49 -23.65 -6.13
C ASP A 303 -36.74 -22.81 -5.83
N ASN A 304 -36.93 -21.72 -6.57
CA ASN A 304 -38.09 -20.84 -6.40
C ASN A 304 -39.41 -21.45 -6.91
N ALA A 305 -39.37 -22.48 -7.75
CA ALA A 305 -40.58 -23.24 -8.10
C ALA A 305 -41.12 -24.05 -6.91
N ARG A 306 -40.33 -24.21 -5.84
CA ARG A 306 -40.74 -24.75 -4.53
C ARG A 306 -40.93 -23.65 -3.49
N ALA A 307 -40.01 -22.69 -3.41
CA ALA A 307 -40.04 -21.62 -2.42
C ALA A 307 -41.24 -20.67 -2.63
N GLY A 308 -41.57 -20.34 -3.88
CA GLY A 308 -42.72 -19.51 -4.24
C GLY A 308 -42.56 -18.02 -3.93
N LEU A 309 -41.32 -17.54 -3.74
CA LEU A 309 -40.99 -16.16 -3.39
C LEU A 309 -41.47 -15.18 -4.47
N ALA A 310 -42.17 -14.14 -4.05
CA ALA A 310 -42.36 -12.93 -4.83
C ALA A 310 -41.12 -12.02 -4.76
N ASN A 311 -40.98 -11.11 -5.73
CA ASN A 311 -39.84 -10.19 -5.77
C ASN A 311 -39.79 -9.33 -4.47
N GLY A 312 -38.65 -9.29 -3.80
CA GLY A 312 -38.45 -8.66 -2.49
C GLY A 312 -38.69 -9.57 -1.28
N GLU A 313 -39.14 -10.81 -1.47
CA GLU A 313 -39.20 -11.81 -0.40
C GLU A 313 -37.88 -12.58 -0.27
N SER A 314 -37.65 -13.17 0.91
CA SER A 314 -36.44 -13.92 1.22
C SER A 314 -36.72 -15.27 1.88
N ALA A 315 -35.86 -16.23 1.60
CA ALA A 315 -35.82 -17.52 2.26
C ALA A 315 -34.56 -17.62 3.15
N THR A 316 -34.74 -18.21 4.32
CA THR A 316 -33.69 -18.61 5.25
C THR A 316 -33.87 -20.07 5.70
N GLY A 317 -32.79 -20.70 6.15
CA GLY A 317 -32.76 -22.02 6.78
C GLY A 317 -31.41 -22.27 7.47
N LEU A 318 -31.19 -23.51 7.93
CA LEU A 318 -29.92 -23.96 8.51
C LEU A 318 -29.38 -25.18 7.77
N VAL A 319 -28.07 -25.21 7.51
CA VAL A 319 -27.36 -26.40 7.05
C VAL A 319 -26.62 -27.02 8.23
N THR A 320 -26.83 -28.32 8.45
CA THR A 320 -26.05 -29.15 9.37
C THR A 320 -25.11 -30.06 8.57
N PHE A 321 -23.82 -29.99 8.88
CA PHE A 321 -22.80 -30.94 8.43
C PHE A 321 -22.40 -31.81 9.63
N ALA A 322 -22.90 -33.05 9.68
CA ALA A 322 -22.47 -34.04 10.67
C ALA A 322 -21.35 -34.90 10.07
N TRP A 323 -20.21 -35.02 10.75
CA TRP A 323 -19.02 -35.72 10.24
C TRP A 323 -18.50 -36.79 11.20
N THR A 324 -17.91 -37.85 10.64
CA THR A 324 -17.24 -38.93 11.39
C THR A 324 -15.93 -39.31 10.71
N GLU A 325 -14.86 -39.54 11.48
CA GLU A 325 -13.55 -39.96 10.97
C GLU A 325 -13.52 -41.48 10.70
N LEU A 326 -13.11 -41.89 9.50
CA LEU A 326 -13.19 -43.29 9.09
C LEU A 326 -12.15 -44.17 9.80
N GLY A 327 -12.64 -45.20 10.51
CA GLY A 327 -11.82 -46.08 11.35
C GLY A 327 -11.59 -45.56 12.77
N SER A 328 -12.15 -44.40 13.11
CA SER A 328 -12.04 -43.72 14.40
C SER A 328 -13.39 -43.63 15.11
N ALA A 329 -13.38 -43.17 16.35
CA ALA A 329 -14.59 -42.77 17.08
C ALA A 329 -14.84 -41.24 17.01
N ALA A 330 -13.90 -40.47 16.47
CA ALA A 330 -14.01 -39.02 16.37
C ALA A 330 -15.14 -38.61 15.41
N ASN A 331 -15.98 -37.69 15.86
CA ASN A 331 -17.14 -37.18 15.15
C ASN A 331 -17.47 -35.76 15.63
N GLY A 332 -18.25 -35.04 14.84
CA GLY A 332 -18.69 -33.69 15.18
C GLY A 332 -19.82 -33.18 14.31
N GLN A 333 -20.27 -31.97 14.60
CA GLN A 333 -21.34 -31.28 13.88
C GLN A 333 -20.98 -29.81 13.69
N ILE A 334 -21.17 -29.30 12.48
CA ILE A 334 -21.11 -27.87 12.14
C ILE A 334 -22.53 -27.45 11.73
N ILE A 335 -22.97 -26.28 12.18
CA ILE A 335 -24.26 -25.68 11.80
C ILE A 335 -23.98 -24.30 11.20
N MET A 336 -24.50 -24.05 10.02
CA MET A 336 -24.24 -22.88 9.18
C MET A 336 -25.58 -22.30 8.72
N PRO A 337 -25.85 -20.98 8.84
CA PRO A 337 -27.02 -20.38 8.21
C PRO A 337 -26.94 -20.46 6.69
N ILE A 338 -28.11 -20.59 6.04
CA ILE A 338 -28.27 -20.42 4.60
C ILE A 338 -29.41 -19.45 4.33
N SER A 339 -29.20 -18.49 3.44
CA SER A 339 -30.13 -17.42 3.14
C SER A 339 -30.15 -17.07 1.65
N SER A 340 -31.25 -16.51 1.19
CA SER A 340 -31.45 -16.09 -0.20
C SER A 340 -32.56 -15.03 -0.29
N MET A 341 -32.41 -14.09 -1.22
CA MET A 341 -33.39 -13.06 -1.52
C MET A 341 -33.78 -13.14 -3.00
N TYR A 342 -35.08 -12.98 -3.29
CA TYR A 342 -35.56 -12.99 -4.67
C TYR A 342 -35.65 -11.57 -5.23
N GLY A 343 -34.62 -11.13 -5.95
CA GLY A 343 -34.50 -9.80 -6.54
C GLY A 343 -35.42 -9.57 -7.73
N PHE A 344 -35.71 -8.30 -8.01
CA PHE A 344 -36.38 -7.84 -9.21
C PHE A 344 -35.46 -7.93 -10.44
N ALA A 345 -36.06 -8.04 -11.63
CA ALA A 345 -35.30 -8.06 -12.87
C ALA A 345 -34.42 -6.80 -13.04
N PRO A 346 -33.20 -6.94 -13.59
CA PRO A 346 -32.29 -5.81 -13.80
C PRO A 346 -32.76 -4.87 -14.92
N GLY A 347 -32.18 -3.67 -14.98
CA GLY A 347 -32.43 -2.67 -16.02
C GLY A 347 -33.85 -2.09 -15.99
N GLN A 348 -34.52 -2.09 -14.84
CA GLN A 348 -35.81 -1.41 -14.68
C GLN A 348 -35.58 0.05 -14.31
N THR A 349 -36.16 0.96 -15.10
CA THR A 349 -36.22 2.38 -14.75
C THR A 349 -37.00 2.54 -13.45
N ASN A 350 -36.35 3.13 -12.45
CA ASN A 350 -36.89 3.42 -11.13
C ASN A 350 -36.81 4.94 -10.94
N LEU A 351 -37.93 5.63 -11.14
CA LEU A 351 -38.02 7.09 -11.15
C LEU A 351 -38.14 7.64 -9.72
N PHE A 352 -37.31 8.62 -9.39
CA PHE A 352 -37.48 9.40 -8.16
C PHE A 352 -38.70 10.31 -8.29
N THR A 353 -39.65 10.13 -7.39
CA THR A 353 -40.93 10.87 -7.33
C THR A 353 -41.00 11.86 -6.15
N GLY A 354 -40.14 11.70 -5.14
CA GLY A 354 -40.15 12.52 -3.92
C GLY A 354 -41.46 12.46 -3.14
N ALA A 355 -42.19 11.34 -3.21
CA ALA A 355 -43.55 11.23 -2.71
C ALA A 355 -43.71 11.33 -1.18
N VAL A 356 -42.63 11.15 -0.42
CA VAL A 356 -42.60 11.29 1.05
C VAL A 356 -41.65 12.41 1.48
N ASP A 357 -40.43 12.40 0.95
CA ASP A 357 -39.35 13.35 1.27
C ASP A 357 -38.30 13.38 0.13
N SER A 358 -37.11 13.92 0.40
CA SER A 358 -35.99 14.05 -0.55
C SER A 358 -34.94 12.94 -0.45
N GLU A 359 -35.07 11.98 0.48
CA GLU A 359 -33.96 11.07 0.79
C GLU A 359 -33.91 9.84 -0.14
N TRP A 360 -32.70 9.44 -0.52
CA TRP A 360 -32.43 8.31 -1.40
C TRP A 360 -32.86 6.97 -0.79
N ASP A 361 -32.62 6.77 0.51
CA ASP A 361 -32.83 5.50 1.22
C ASP A 361 -34.31 5.20 1.54
N ASN A 362 -35.22 6.15 1.28
CA ASN A 362 -36.65 5.96 1.43
C ASN A 362 -37.27 5.34 0.17
N ALA A 363 -37.49 4.02 0.22
CA ALA A 363 -38.12 3.24 -0.84
C ALA A 363 -39.46 3.80 -1.36
N ALA A 364 -40.20 4.58 -0.56
CA ALA A 364 -41.47 5.17 -0.98
C ALA A 364 -41.33 6.44 -1.84
N ASN A 365 -40.12 7.00 -1.96
CA ASN A 365 -39.84 8.08 -2.92
C ASN A 365 -39.65 7.57 -4.35
N TRP A 366 -39.51 6.26 -4.56
CA TRP A 366 -39.18 5.63 -5.84
C TRP A 366 -40.42 4.95 -6.46
N ASP A 367 -40.65 5.08 -7.77
CA ASP A 367 -41.90 4.62 -8.39
C ASP A 367 -42.07 3.09 -8.43
N LEU A 368 -40.98 2.32 -8.39
CA LEU A 368 -40.99 0.87 -8.19
C LEU A 368 -41.10 0.45 -6.71
N ALA A 369 -41.31 1.41 -5.80
CA ALA A 369 -41.42 1.23 -4.35
C ALA A 369 -40.22 0.51 -3.69
N ARG A 370 -39.01 0.69 -4.25
CA ARG A 370 -37.74 0.19 -3.73
C ARG A 370 -36.60 1.18 -3.97
N VAL A 371 -35.59 1.16 -3.10
CA VAL A 371 -34.34 1.92 -3.32
C VAL A 371 -33.52 1.22 -4.42
N PRO A 372 -32.98 1.96 -5.42
CA PRO A 372 -32.08 1.41 -6.44
C PRO A 372 -30.88 0.70 -5.81
N GLY A 373 -30.53 -0.48 -6.34
CA GLY A 373 -29.44 -1.32 -5.83
C GLY A 373 -29.77 -2.17 -4.60
N ALA A 374 -30.91 -1.95 -3.92
CA ALA A 374 -31.29 -2.73 -2.75
C ALA A 374 -31.87 -4.12 -3.09
N LEU A 375 -32.71 -4.19 -4.12
CA LEU A 375 -33.45 -5.40 -4.52
C LEU A 375 -33.36 -5.71 -6.03
N GLY A 376 -32.51 -4.99 -6.77
CA GLY A 376 -32.28 -5.18 -8.20
C GLY A 376 -31.29 -4.15 -8.75
N ALA A 377 -30.64 -4.50 -9.86
CA ALA A 377 -29.79 -3.59 -10.62
C ALA A 377 -30.67 -2.62 -11.42
N ASP A 378 -31.12 -1.57 -10.74
CA ASP A 378 -32.08 -0.60 -11.27
C ASP A 378 -31.40 0.53 -12.06
N LEU A 379 -32.19 1.22 -12.89
CA LEU A 379 -31.83 2.51 -13.47
C LEU A 379 -32.50 3.62 -12.65
N ALA A 380 -31.76 4.17 -11.68
CA ALA A 380 -32.18 5.25 -10.80
C ALA A 380 -32.29 6.57 -11.57
N MET A 381 -33.50 6.95 -11.97
CA MET A 381 -33.74 8.15 -12.77
C MET A 381 -34.20 9.31 -11.89
N ILE A 382 -33.45 10.41 -11.89
CA ILE A 382 -33.74 11.66 -11.19
C ILE A 382 -33.94 12.74 -12.26
N ASP A 383 -35.14 13.31 -12.33
CA ASP A 383 -35.61 14.09 -13.48
C ASP A 383 -36.49 15.28 -13.03
N SER A 384 -36.97 16.12 -13.97
CA SER A 384 -38.01 17.13 -13.76
C SER A 384 -37.75 18.11 -12.61
N ALA A 385 -36.50 18.57 -12.49
CA ALA A 385 -36.01 19.46 -11.43
C ALA A 385 -36.22 18.94 -9.99
N SER A 386 -36.32 17.63 -9.79
CA SER A 386 -36.31 16.99 -8.46
C SER A 386 -35.02 17.28 -7.69
N VAL A 387 -35.09 17.18 -6.35
CA VAL A 387 -33.93 17.25 -5.46
C VAL A 387 -33.88 15.97 -4.62
N VAL A 388 -32.76 15.28 -4.67
CA VAL A 388 -32.49 14.03 -3.94
C VAL A 388 -31.28 14.23 -3.03
N ASN A 389 -31.31 13.63 -1.84
CA ASN A 389 -30.22 13.67 -0.88
C ASN A 389 -29.78 12.25 -0.50
N VAL A 390 -28.48 12.08 -0.30
CA VAL A 390 -27.87 10.94 0.40
C VAL A 390 -27.31 11.50 1.71
N SER A 391 -28.14 11.53 2.76
CA SER A 391 -27.76 12.01 4.10
C SER A 391 -27.38 10.90 5.09
N SER A 392 -27.56 9.64 4.67
CA SER A 392 -27.21 8.39 5.36
C SER A 392 -26.36 7.51 4.44
N ASN A 393 -25.38 6.79 5.00
CA ASN A 393 -24.49 5.93 4.22
C ASN A 393 -25.31 4.81 3.54
N TYR A 394 -25.28 4.76 2.22
CA TYR A 394 -25.94 3.76 1.39
C TYR A 394 -24.91 2.86 0.70
N SER A 395 -25.19 1.56 0.68
CA SER A 395 -24.43 0.58 -0.11
C SER A 395 -25.42 -0.40 -0.75
N GLY A 396 -25.38 -0.49 -2.08
CA GLY A 396 -26.23 -1.41 -2.84
C GLY A 396 -25.69 -2.84 -2.81
N ILE A 397 -26.60 -3.81 -2.83
CA ILE A 397 -26.26 -5.24 -2.99
C ILE A 397 -26.07 -5.55 -4.48
N TYR A 398 -26.84 -4.88 -5.35
CA TYR A 398 -26.76 -4.99 -6.80
C TYR A 398 -26.29 -3.65 -7.37
N ALA A 399 -25.39 -3.70 -8.36
CA ALA A 399 -24.91 -2.49 -9.02
C ALA A 399 -26.05 -1.80 -9.79
N TRP A 400 -26.18 -0.48 -9.67
CA TRP A 400 -27.28 0.28 -10.26
C TRP A 400 -26.78 1.46 -11.10
N GLU A 401 -27.49 1.81 -12.17
CA GLU A 401 -27.19 2.99 -12.99
C GLU A 401 -27.88 4.23 -12.39
N THR A 402 -27.24 5.39 -12.38
CA THR A 402 -27.82 6.66 -11.88
C THR A 402 -27.85 7.72 -12.97
N VAL A 403 -29.04 8.24 -13.28
CA VAL A 403 -29.22 9.31 -14.28
C VAL A 403 -29.82 10.53 -13.62
N VAL A 404 -29.13 11.67 -13.69
CA VAL A 404 -29.60 12.97 -13.19
C VAL A 404 -29.79 13.92 -14.37
N LYS A 405 -31.04 14.26 -14.71
CA LYS A 405 -31.40 15.09 -15.86
C LYS A 405 -32.59 16.02 -15.57
N GLY A 406 -33.15 16.67 -16.59
CA GLY A 406 -34.31 17.57 -16.47
C GLY A 406 -34.10 18.76 -15.53
N GLY A 407 -32.84 19.20 -15.33
CA GLY A 407 -32.45 20.23 -14.36
C GLY A 407 -32.46 19.79 -12.90
N ALA A 408 -32.54 18.48 -12.62
CA ALA A 408 -32.59 17.92 -11.27
C ALA A 408 -31.22 17.90 -10.56
N LEU A 409 -31.24 17.70 -9.24
CA LEU A 409 -30.10 17.76 -8.33
C LEU A 409 -30.01 16.53 -7.43
N LEU A 410 -28.82 15.90 -7.37
CA LEU A 410 -28.44 14.90 -6.38
C LEU A 410 -27.38 15.47 -5.43
N ASN A 411 -27.71 15.57 -4.14
CA ASN A 411 -26.78 15.96 -3.08
C ASN A 411 -26.23 14.71 -2.39
N ILE A 412 -24.91 14.53 -2.37
CA ILE A 412 -24.24 13.43 -1.67
C ILE A 412 -23.53 14.01 -0.44
N ALA A 413 -23.93 13.59 0.75
CA ALA A 413 -23.39 14.04 2.05
C ALA A 413 -23.03 12.88 3.00
N ALA A 414 -23.16 11.65 2.50
CA ALA A 414 -22.82 10.38 3.13
C ALA A 414 -22.55 9.37 2.00
N ASP A 415 -21.99 8.20 2.33
CA ASP A 415 -21.52 7.24 1.34
C ASP A 415 -22.63 6.79 0.35
N LEU A 416 -22.26 6.58 -0.90
CA LEU A 416 -23.10 6.06 -1.98
C LEU A 416 -22.31 5.02 -2.78
N ILE A 417 -22.27 3.79 -2.27
CA ILE A 417 -21.34 2.76 -2.75
C ILE A 417 -22.06 1.67 -3.54
N GLY A 418 -21.50 1.30 -4.69
CA GLY A 418 -22.02 0.25 -5.57
C GLY A 418 -22.75 0.78 -6.81
N GLY A 419 -22.53 2.02 -7.23
CA GLY A 419 -23.00 2.47 -8.53
C GLY A 419 -22.30 1.70 -9.66
N ALA A 420 -23.06 1.34 -10.69
CA ALA A 420 -22.49 1.02 -12.00
C ALA A 420 -22.13 2.35 -12.68
N ASP A 421 -22.90 2.80 -13.66
CA ASP A 421 -22.66 4.09 -14.31
C ASP A 421 -23.43 5.24 -13.64
N THR A 422 -22.85 6.44 -13.64
CA THR A 422 -23.55 7.69 -13.29
C THR A 422 -23.50 8.66 -14.47
N MET A 423 -24.66 9.16 -14.90
CA MET A 423 -24.83 10.13 -15.99
C MET A 423 -25.45 11.42 -15.46
N VAL A 424 -24.72 12.53 -15.57
CA VAL A 424 -25.19 13.87 -15.21
C VAL A 424 -25.51 14.62 -16.51
N GLY A 425 -26.79 14.69 -16.85
CA GLY A 425 -27.30 15.04 -18.18
C GLY A 425 -27.40 13.84 -19.12
N SER A 426 -28.48 13.81 -19.91
CA SER A 426 -28.80 12.78 -20.92
C SER A 426 -30.09 13.17 -21.65
N ASP A 427 -30.36 12.54 -22.79
CA ASP A 427 -31.51 12.79 -23.68
C ASP A 427 -31.63 14.25 -24.19
N GLY A 428 -30.55 15.02 -24.15
CA GLY A 428 -30.56 16.46 -24.43
C GLY A 428 -31.03 17.34 -23.26
N ASP A 429 -31.12 16.80 -22.05
CA ASP A 429 -31.32 17.55 -20.81
C ASP A 429 -30.06 17.54 -19.92
N TYR A 430 -30.00 18.50 -18.99
CA TYR A 430 -28.87 18.72 -18.08
C TYR A 430 -29.22 18.32 -16.64
N GLY A 431 -28.21 18.14 -15.77
CA GLY A 431 -28.40 17.81 -14.36
C GLY A 431 -27.26 18.29 -13.46
N PHE A 432 -27.44 18.13 -12.14
CA PHE A 432 -26.49 18.56 -11.12
C PHE A 432 -26.20 17.46 -10.10
N VAL A 433 -24.92 17.28 -9.73
CA VAL A 433 -24.53 16.45 -8.59
C VAL A 433 -23.58 17.25 -7.70
N TYR A 434 -23.87 17.31 -6.39
CA TYR A 434 -23.02 17.97 -5.40
C TYR A 434 -22.60 16.98 -4.31
N GLN A 435 -21.36 16.50 -4.38
CA GLN A 435 -20.75 15.64 -3.36
C GLN A 435 -19.96 16.49 -2.36
N THR A 436 -20.41 16.48 -1.11
CA THR A 436 -19.91 17.31 -0.02
C THR A 436 -19.26 16.52 1.10
N ALA A 437 -19.60 15.24 1.24
CA ALA A 437 -19.01 14.26 2.14
C ALA A 437 -19.39 12.83 1.69
N GLY A 438 -18.78 11.83 2.33
CA GLY A 438 -19.00 10.41 2.03
C GLY A 438 -18.21 9.89 0.83
N ASP A 439 -18.07 8.58 0.77
CA ASP A 439 -17.40 7.89 -0.35
C ASP A 439 -18.43 7.50 -1.43
N ASN A 440 -18.19 7.89 -2.67
CA ASN A 440 -19.01 7.59 -3.85
C ASN A 440 -18.18 6.76 -4.84
N GLU A 441 -18.62 5.55 -5.15
CA GLU A 441 -17.92 4.62 -6.05
C GLU A 441 -18.82 4.25 -7.23
N VAL A 442 -18.29 4.46 -8.44
CA VAL A 442 -18.94 4.17 -9.72
C VAL A 442 -17.98 3.50 -10.69
N GLU A 443 -18.50 2.76 -11.66
CA GLU A 443 -17.74 2.32 -12.83
C GLU A 443 -17.50 3.52 -13.77
N THR A 444 -18.47 3.91 -14.60
CA THR A 444 -18.33 5.09 -15.48
C THR A 444 -18.97 6.34 -14.87
N LEU A 445 -18.30 7.49 -14.95
CA LEU A 445 -18.92 8.80 -14.67
C LEU A 445 -18.99 9.63 -15.95
N THR A 446 -20.20 9.86 -16.46
CA THR A 446 -20.47 10.75 -17.59
C THR A 446 -21.06 12.08 -17.09
N VAL A 447 -20.48 13.20 -17.52
CA VAL A 447 -20.99 14.55 -17.25
C VAL A 447 -21.20 15.30 -18.57
N GLY A 448 -22.42 15.75 -18.83
CA GLY A 448 -22.82 16.51 -20.01
C GLY A 448 -23.49 15.66 -21.10
N ASP A 449 -24.36 16.31 -21.87
CA ASP A 449 -24.94 15.82 -23.11
C ASP A 449 -24.79 16.91 -24.18
N ALA A 450 -24.25 16.57 -25.35
CA ALA A 450 -23.96 17.52 -26.42
C ALA A 450 -25.24 18.11 -27.09
N ALA A 451 -26.42 17.58 -26.79
CA ALA A 451 -27.70 18.16 -27.19
C ALA A 451 -28.31 19.09 -26.13
N ALA A 452 -27.73 19.21 -24.94
CA ALA A 452 -28.29 20.00 -23.85
C ALA A 452 -28.23 21.52 -24.07
N LEU A 453 -29.29 22.22 -23.66
CA LEU A 453 -29.40 23.68 -23.74
C LEU A 453 -28.71 24.43 -22.59
N SER A 454 -28.09 23.72 -21.65
CA SER A 454 -27.36 24.24 -20.48
C SER A 454 -26.39 23.18 -19.96
N ASN A 455 -25.39 23.60 -19.20
CA ASN A 455 -24.34 22.69 -18.75
C ASN A 455 -24.82 21.77 -17.63
N SER A 456 -24.41 20.50 -17.71
CA SER A 456 -24.44 19.59 -16.56
C SER A 456 -23.22 19.81 -15.68
N VAL A 457 -23.39 19.73 -14.36
CA VAL A 457 -22.29 19.97 -13.41
C VAL A 457 -22.24 18.89 -12.34
N TYR A 458 -21.09 18.23 -12.22
CA TYR A 458 -20.73 17.48 -11.02
C TYR A 458 -19.73 18.32 -10.22
N THR A 459 -19.98 18.50 -8.92
CA THR A 459 -19.05 19.18 -8.00
C THR A 459 -18.69 18.26 -6.84
N LEU A 460 -17.41 17.93 -6.72
CA LEU A 460 -16.81 17.37 -5.52
C LEU A 460 -16.20 18.49 -4.68
N SER A 461 -16.72 18.70 -3.48
CA SER A 461 -16.16 19.64 -2.48
C SER A 461 -15.70 18.96 -1.20
N GLY A 462 -15.99 17.67 -1.02
CA GLY A 462 -15.62 16.87 0.15
C GLY A 462 -16.09 15.42 0.01
N GLY A 463 -15.50 14.51 0.78
CA GLY A 463 -15.65 13.06 0.57
C GLY A 463 -14.68 12.51 -0.48
N THR A 464 -14.92 11.28 -0.92
CA THR A 464 -14.10 10.58 -1.92
C THR A 464 -14.94 10.23 -3.15
N LEU A 465 -14.46 10.54 -4.35
CA LEU A 465 -15.05 10.09 -5.61
C LEU A 465 -14.09 9.12 -6.30
N THR A 466 -14.52 7.87 -6.47
CA THR A 466 -13.75 6.83 -7.16
C THR A 466 -14.47 6.43 -8.44
N THR A 467 -13.79 6.54 -9.59
CA THR A 467 -14.27 5.96 -10.86
C THR A 467 -13.41 4.76 -11.25
N LEU A 468 -13.98 3.55 -11.23
CA LEU A 468 -13.29 2.31 -11.60
C LEU A 468 -13.10 2.20 -13.14
N GLY A 469 -14.02 2.84 -13.88
CA GLY A 469 -14.05 3.02 -15.33
C GLY A 469 -13.75 4.48 -15.74
N GLU A 470 -14.20 4.85 -16.95
CA GLU A 470 -13.86 6.13 -17.60
C GLU A 470 -14.64 7.32 -17.01
N LEU A 471 -13.95 8.44 -16.76
CA LEU A 471 -14.55 9.75 -16.55
C LEU A 471 -14.75 10.43 -17.91
N VAL A 472 -16.00 10.52 -18.37
CA VAL A 472 -16.37 11.18 -19.63
C VAL A 472 -16.94 12.56 -19.35
N ILE A 473 -16.30 13.61 -19.86
CA ILE A 473 -16.80 14.99 -19.79
C ILE A 473 -17.16 15.43 -21.21
N ASN A 474 -18.45 15.34 -21.53
CA ASN A 474 -18.99 15.67 -22.84
C ASN A 474 -19.03 17.19 -23.09
N SER A 475 -19.43 17.58 -24.31
CA SER A 475 -19.77 18.98 -24.60
C SER A 475 -20.88 19.46 -23.66
N GLY A 476 -20.72 20.63 -23.04
CA GLY A 476 -21.61 21.11 -21.98
C GLY A 476 -21.43 20.42 -20.62
N GLY A 477 -20.51 19.47 -20.49
CA GLY A 477 -20.14 18.86 -19.21
C GLY A 477 -19.13 19.71 -18.43
N VAL A 478 -19.35 19.88 -17.12
CA VAL A 478 -18.39 20.51 -16.21
C VAL A 478 -18.19 19.62 -14.98
N MET A 479 -17.01 19.03 -14.84
CA MET A 479 -16.57 18.39 -13.59
C MET A 479 -15.79 19.40 -12.76
N LYS A 480 -16.15 19.57 -11.48
CA LYS A 480 -15.48 20.47 -10.52
C LYS A 480 -14.91 19.67 -9.35
N VAL A 481 -13.64 19.89 -9.04
CA VAL A 481 -12.95 19.38 -7.85
C VAL A 481 -12.49 20.59 -7.03
N THR A 482 -13.28 20.97 -6.04
CA THR A 482 -13.01 22.14 -5.17
C THR A 482 -12.57 21.74 -3.76
N GLY A 483 -12.44 20.44 -3.51
CA GLY A 483 -12.16 19.82 -2.21
C GLY A 483 -12.35 18.30 -2.30
N GLY A 484 -12.19 17.59 -1.18
CA GLY A 484 -12.28 16.14 -1.14
C GLY A 484 -11.10 15.45 -1.84
N SER A 485 -11.30 14.20 -2.25
CA SER A 485 -10.34 13.39 -3.01
C SER A 485 -11.04 12.74 -4.21
N MET A 486 -10.48 12.90 -5.41
CA MET A 486 -10.94 12.22 -6.62
C MET A 486 -9.87 11.25 -7.11
N GLU A 487 -10.24 9.98 -7.28
CA GLU A 487 -9.39 8.96 -7.91
C GLU A 487 -10.06 8.37 -9.15
N VAL A 488 -9.34 8.42 -10.28
CA VAL A 488 -9.71 7.73 -11.52
C VAL A 488 -8.85 6.46 -11.59
N ALA A 489 -9.46 5.33 -11.24
CA ALA A 489 -8.80 4.07 -10.87
C ALA A 489 -8.78 3.02 -12.02
N THR A 490 -8.83 3.46 -13.29
CA THR A 490 -8.82 2.52 -14.43
C THR A 490 -7.51 1.75 -14.55
N ALA A 491 -7.59 0.49 -14.98
CA ALA A 491 -6.42 -0.37 -15.15
C ALA A 491 -5.37 0.23 -16.12
N VAL A 492 -4.16 0.48 -15.59
CA VAL A 492 -3.00 1.04 -16.30
C VAL A 492 -2.68 0.30 -17.60
N SER A 493 -3.11 0.87 -18.73
CA SER A 493 -2.88 0.32 -20.06
C SER A 493 -2.71 1.41 -21.10
N SER A 494 -2.01 1.12 -22.20
CA SER A 494 -1.76 2.07 -23.29
C SER A 494 -3.01 2.44 -24.09
N THR A 495 -4.12 1.72 -23.89
CA THR A 495 -5.39 1.88 -24.60
C THR A 495 -6.53 2.44 -23.75
N ALA A 496 -6.55 2.21 -22.42
CA ALA A 496 -7.55 2.78 -21.53
C ALA A 496 -7.56 4.32 -21.61
N ARG A 497 -8.72 4.91 -21.39
CA ARG A 497 -8.91 6.35 -21.14
C ARG A 497 -9.34 6.41 -19.68
N GLY A 498 -8.54 7.04 -18.82
CA GLY A 498 -8.97 7.33 -17.46
C GLY A 498 -9.97 8.48 -17.51
N VAL A 499 -9.57 9.57 -18.18
CA VAL A 499 -10.43 10.73 -18.41
C VAL A 499 -10.51 11.03 -19.90
N ALA A 500 -11.71 11.36 -20.37
CA ALA A 500 -11.96 11.83 -21.72
C ALA A 500 -12.81 13.10 -21.73
N LEU A 501 -12.21 14.21 -22.16
CA LEU A 501 -12.92 15.46 -22.41
C LEU A 501 -13.25 15.59 -23.90
N ALA A 502 -14.52 15.75 -24.23
CA ALA A 502 -14.98 16.10 -25.57
C ALA A 502 -14.86 17.62 -25.82
N SER A 503 -15.03 18.05 -27.07
CA SER A 503 -14.99 19.48 -27.43
C SER A 503 -16.03 20.28 -26.61
N GLY A 504 -15.59 21.31 -25.88
CA GLY A 504 -16.42 22.10 -24.97
C GLY A 504 -16.69 21.47 -23.58
N GLY A 505 -16.11 20.31 -23.28
CA GLY A 505 -16.09 19.72 -21.94
C GLY A 505 -15.00 20.33 -21.05
N VAL A 506 -15.31 20.52 -19.76
CA VAL A 506 -14.42 21.19 -18.80
C VAL A 506 -14.19 20.34 -17.54
N LEU A 507 -12.93 20.09 -17.21
CA LEU A 507 -12.51 19.68 -15.86
C LEU A 507 -11.93 20.90 -15.15
N GLU A 508 -12.42 21.22 -13.96
CA GLU A 508 -12.00 22.40 -13.20
C GLU A 508 -11.58 21.99 -11.79
N ILE A 509 -10.34 22.30 -11.40
CA ILE A 509 -9.73 21.90 -10.14
C ILE A 509 -9.30 23.16 -9.39
N SER A 510 -9.82 23.36 -8.17
CA SER A 510 -9.53 24.53 -7.33
C SER A 510 -9.22 24.19 -5.86
N GLY A 511 -9.15 22.90 -5.52
CA GLY A 511 -8.81 22.44 -4.17
C GLY A 511 -8.93 20.93 -4.03
N GLY A 512 -8.41 20.38 -2.94
CA GLY A 512 -8.46 18.93 -2.66
C GLY A 512 -7.40 18.12 -3.42
N THR A 513 -7.62 16.81 -3.51
CA THR A 513 -6.73 15.88 -4.23
C THR A 513 -7.39 15.39 -5.51
N TYR A 514 -6.64 15.40 -6.61
CA TYR A 514 -7.02 14.79 -7.88
C TYR A 514 -5.93 13.82 -8.36
N GLN A 515 -6.30 12.56 -8.58
CA GLN A 515 -5.41 11.49 -9.02
C GLN A 515 -6.00 10.72 -10.22
N ASP A 516 -5.46 10.94 -11.42
CA ASP A 516 -5.66 10.04 -12.56
C ASP A 516 -4.53 9.00 -12.60
N THR A 517 -4.85 7.75 -12.25
CA THR A 517 -3.89 6.63 -12.28
C THR A 517 -3.52 6.17 -13.68
N SER A 518 -4.22 6.67 -14.72
CA SER A 518 -4.21 6.13 -16.06
C SER A 518 -3.82 7.16 -17.12
N ARG A 519 -4.76 7.97 -17.64
CA ARG A 519 -4.57 8.68 -18.92
C ARG A 519 -5.67 9.69 -19.23
N ILE A 520 -5.30 10.97 -19.35
CA ILE A 520 -6.19 12.02 -19.86
C ILE A 520 -6.15 12.06 -21.39
N TRP A 521 -7.34 12.07 -21.99
CA TRP A 521 -7.63 12.34 -23.40
C TRP A 521 -8.44 13.64 -23.51
N GLY A 522 -8.11 14.50 -24.47
CA GLY A 522 -8.86 15.74 -24.72
C GLY A 522 -9.04 16.01 -26.21
N GLU A 523 -10.27 16.29 -26.63
CA GLU A 523 -10.56 16.76 -27.99
C GLU A 523 -10.22 18.25 -28.18
N SER A 524 -10.28 18.74 -29.42
CA SER A 524 -9.98 20.15 -29.68
C SER A 524 -11.04 21.06 -29.07
N GLY A 525 -10.61 22.01 -28.24
CA GLY A 525 -11.51 22.91 -27.51
C GLY A 525 -12.14 22.31 -26.25
N CYS A 526 -11.59 21.21 -25.69
CA CYS A 526 -11.81 20.90 -24.28
C CYS A 526 -10.84 21.70 -23.38
N THR A 527 -11.10 21.75 -22.07
CA THR A 527 -10.27 22.48 -21.10
C THR A 527 -10.09 21.70 -19.82
N VAL A 528 -8.85 21.60 -19.34
CA VAL A 528 -8.54 21.33 -17.93
C VAL A 528 -8.14 22.66 -17.30
N ARG A 529 -8.84 23.11 -16.26
CA ARG A 529 -8.60 24.36 -15.56
C ARG A 529 -8.11 24.11 -14.15
N ILE A 530 -7.08 24.84 -13.75
CA ILE A 530 -6.48 24.79 -12.41
C ILE A 530 -6.52 26.20 -11.84
N ILE A 531 -7.16 26.38 -10.68
CA ILE A 531 -7.45 27.68 -10.06
C ILE A 531 -6.81 27.76 -8.67
N GLY A 532 -5.84 28.65 -8.51
CA GLY A 532 -5.10 28.80 -7.26
C GLY A 532 -4.23 27.59 -6.89
N ASP A 533 -3.61 27.64 -5.72
CA ASP A 533 -2.57 26.71 -5.24
C ASP A 533 -3.04 25.74 -4.13
N ALA A 534 -4.35 25.58 -3.96
CA ALA A 534 -4.97 24.78 -2.91
C ALA A 534 -5.19 23.29 -3.24
N ALA A 535 -4.75 22.82 -4.42
CA ALA A 535 -4.96 21.45 -4.90
C ALA A 535 -3.66 20.63 -5.04
N ASP A 536 -3.72 19.33 -4.78
CA ASP A 536 -2.71 18.37 -5.26
C ASP A 536 -3.24 17.63 -6.50
N ILE A 537 -2.52 17.71 -7.61
CA ILE A 537 -2.96 17.26 -8.93
C ILE A 537 -1.91 16.34 -9.53
N THR A 538 -2.23 15.04 -9.59
CA THR A 538 -1.39 14.02 -10.21
C THR A 538 -2.12 13.34 -11.37
N VAL A 539 -1.45 13.25 -12.52
CA VAL A 539 -1.89 12.49 -13.70
C VAL A 539 -0.83 11.47 -14.07
N HIS A 540 -1.23 10.27 -14.48
CA HIS A 540 -0.28 9.29 -14.97
C HIS A 540 0.17 9.64 -16.40
N GLN A 541 -0.74 9.78 -17.37
CA GLN A 541 -0.38 10.07 -18.76
C GLN A 541 -1.15 11.23 -19.41
N LEU A 542 -0.44 12.08 -20.17
CA LEU A 542 -1.02 13.07 -21.09
C LEU A 542 -0.82 12.60 -22.53
N PHE A 543 -1.89 12.17 -23.19
CA PHE A 543 -1.74 11.48 -24.48
C PHE A 543 -1.32 12.41 -25.63
N GLY A 544 -0.51 11.90 -26.58
CA GLY A 544 -0.11 12.57 -27.83
C GLY A 544 -1.23 12.81 -28.86
N ARG A 545 -2.46 12.98 -28.39
CA ARG A 545 -3.64 13.53 -29.08
C ARG A 545 -4.56 14.30 -28.11
N TYR A 546 -4.04 14.83 -27.01
CA TYR A 546 -4.74 15.85 -26.24
C TYR A 546 -4.66 17.16 -27.04
N TYR A 547 -5.80 17.72 -27.43
CA TYR A 547 -5.92 18.91 -28.28
C TYR A 547 -6.61 20.10 -27.58
N GLY A 548 -6.80 20.02 -26.27
CA GLY A 548 -7.44 21.04 -25.45
C GLY A 548 -6.47 22.08 -24.86
N SER A 549 -7.01 22.97 -24.04
CA SER A 549 -6.21 23.85 -23.19
C SER A 549 -5.90 23.24 -21.81
N PHE A 550 -4.85 23.77 -21.20
CA PHE A 550 -4.67 23.83 -19.75
C PHE A 550 -4.77 25.30 -19.33
N ASP A 551 -5.83 25.65 -18.60
CA ASP A 551 -6.09 27.01 -18.09
C ASP A 551 -5.53 27.12 -16.66
N PHE A 552 -4.43 27.82 -16.46
CA PHE A 552 -3.83 28.12 -15.16
C PHE A 552 -4.28 29.51 -14.70
N ILE A 553 -5.23 29.57 -13.76
CA ILE A 553 -5.72 30.83 -13.18
C ILE A 553 -5.06 31.01 -11.81
N LEU A 554 -4.22 32.04 -11.67
CA LEU A 554 -3.49 32.31 -10.45
C LEU A 554 -4.41 32.95 -9.40
N ASN A 555 -4.23 32.58 -8.13
CA ASN A 555 -4.71 33.35 -6.99
C ASN A 555 -3.58 34.30 -6.49
N GLU A 556 -3.79 34.94 -5.34
CA GLU A 556 -2.84 35.85 -4.69
C GLU A 556 -1.41 35.27 -4.59
N THR A 557 -1.27 33.96 -4.37
CA THR A 557 0.00 33.26 -4.11
C THR A 557 0.52 32.41 -5.26
N GLY A 558 -0.29 32.04 -6.25
CA GLY A 558 0.11 31.31 -7.46
C GLY A 558 -0.93 30.32 -7.98
N VAL A 559 -0.47 29.16 -8.47
CA VAL A 559 -1.34 28.08 -8.99
C VAL A 559 -0.73 26.70 -8.71
N SER A 560 -1.56 25.68 -8.52
CA SER A 560 -1.13 24.30 -8.29
C SER A 560 -0.43 23.70 -9.51
N THR A 561 0.69 23.02 -9.27
CA THR A 561 1.43 22.29 -10.31
C THR A 561 0.67 21.06 -10.80
N LEU A 562 0.50 20.93 -12.12
CA LEU A 562 0.07 19.69 -12.76
C LEU A 562 1.25 18.69 -12.80
N LYS A 563 1.17 17.62 -12.00
CA LYS A 563 2.23 16.60 -11.90
C LYS A 563 1.93 15.42 -12.83
N ASN A 564 2.77 15.20 -13.85
CA ASN A 564 2.74 13.99 -14.68
C ASN A 564 3.77 12.95 -14.18
N ASN A 565 3.31 11.79 -13.72
CA ASN A 565 4.21 10.79 -13.13
C ASN A 565 4.75 9.74 -14.12
N SER A 566 4.48 9.86 -15.42
CA SER A 566 4.91 8.88 -16.44
C SER A 566 5.22 9.52 -17.81
N TRP A 567 4.35 9.34 -18.82
CA TRP A 567 4.52 9.85 -20.18
C TRP A 567 3.55 10.99 -20.48
N GLY A 568 4.02 12.00 -21.19
CA GLY A 568 3.16 13.11 -21.63
C GLY A 568 3.63 13.74 -22.93
N SER A 569 2.73 14.46 -23.59
CA SER A 569 2.99 15.10 -24.87
C SER A 569 2.36 16.51 -24.86
N LEU A 570 3.20 17.54 -24.70
CA LEU A 570 2.72 18.92 -24.59
C LEU A 570 2.59 19.62 -25.96
N GLY A 571 3.33 19.17 -26.98
CA GLY A 571 3.34 19.78 -28.33
C GLY A 571 2.06 19.65 -29.18
N THR A 572 0.91 19.45 -28.54
CA THR A 572 -0.44 19.60 -29.12
C THR A 572 -1.43 20.27 -28.16
N VAL A 573 -0.97 20.80 -27.02
CA VAL A 573 -1.79 21.39 -25.95
C VAL A 573 -1.46 22.88 -25.83
N THR A 574 -2.44 23.71 -25.46
CA THR A 574 -2.20 25.15 -25.21
C THR A 574 -2.22 25.45 -23.73
N PHE A 575 -1.20 26.13 -23.20
CA PHE A 575 -1.21 26.65 -21.83
C PHE A 575 -1.73 28.09 -21.83
N ASN A 576 -2.89 28.33 -21.20
CA ASN A 576 -3.41 29.68 -20.94
C ASN A 576 -3.08 30.04 -19.49
N ILE A 577 -2.39 31.16 -19.25
CA ILE A 577 -2.03 31.63 -17.91
C ILE A 577 -2.75 32.96 -17.66
N ASP A 578 -3.57 33.03 -16.61
CA ASP A 578 -4.24 34.27 -16.18
C ASP A 578 -3.72 34.71 -14.81
N GLY A 579 -3.08 35.89 -14.78
CA GLY A 579 -2.54 36.52 -13.58
C GLY A 579 -3.47 37.52 -12.89
N ALA A 580 -4.73 37.68 -13.32
CA ALA A 580 -5.60 38.80 -12.89
C ALA A 580 -5.88 38.91 -11.38
N ALA A 581 -5.57 37.89 -10.58
CA ALA A 581 -5.68 37.91 -9.12
C ALA A 581 -4.34 37.64 -8.39
N TYR A 582 -3.21 37.65 -9.12
CA TYR A 582 -1.89 37.41 -8.55
C TYR A 582 -1.27 38.67 -7.95
N THR A 583 -0.82 38.59 -6.71
CA THR A 583 -0.21 39.70 -5.96
C THR A 583 1.11 39.32 -5.28
N GLY A 584 1.56 38.07 -5.43
CA GLY A 584 2.71 37.48 -4.73
C GLY A 584 4.10 37.95 -5.17
N GLY A 585 4.21 38.93 -6.07
CA GLY A 585 5.48 39.51 -6.52
C GLY A 585 6.38 38.56 -7.35
N PRO A 586 7.67 38.88 -7.52
CA PRO A 586 8.60 38.13 -8.37
C PRO A 586 8.86 36.70 -7.83
N LYS A 587 8.61 35.68 -8.67
CA LYS A 587 8.53 34.28 -8.24
C LYS A 587 8.61 33.29 -9.40
N ASP A 588 9.25 32.15 -9.17
CA ASP A 588 9.16 30.97 -10.04
C ASP A 588 7.93 30.12 -9.64
N ILE A 589 6.99 29.96 -10.56
CA ILE A 589 5.75 29.18 -10.39
C ILE A 589 5.77 27.99 -11.36
N VAL A 590 5.90 26.78 -10.83
CA VAL A 590 5.94 25.55 -11.63
C VAL A 590 4.51 25.15 -12.03
N LEU A 591 4.15 25.42 -13.28
CA LEU A 591 2.85 25.06 -13.85
C LEU A 591 2.75 23.56 -14.09
N TYR A 592 3.85 22.96 -14.57
CA TYR A 592 3.91 21.55 -14.94
C TYR A 592 5.22 20.90 -14.48
N SER A 593 5.13 19.64 -14.05
CA SER A 593 6.30 18.82 -13.71
C SER A 593 6.10 17.37 -14.17
N GLY A 594 7.04 16.84 -14.94
CA GLY A 594 6.93 15.54 -15.63
C GLY A 594 8.18 14.65 -15.54
N GLY A 595 8.01 13.37 -15.85
CA GLY A 595 9.11 12.42 -16.06
C GLY A 595 9.95 12.68 -17.32
N SER A 596 11.02 11.92 -17.51
CA SER A 596 12.03 12.10 -18.59
C SER A 596 11.50 11.98 -20.03
N ASN A 597 10.28 11.50 -20.23
CA ASN A 597 9.76 11.09 -21.54
C ASN A 597 8.71 12.09 -22.07
N ASN A 598 8.69 13.31 -21.54
CA ASN A 598 7.71 14.33 -21.90
C ASN A 598 8.09 15.09 -23.19
N GLY A 599 7.09 15.30 -24.06
CA GLY A 599 7.25 16.12 -25.26
C GLY A 599 7.17 17.61 -24.92
N SER A 600 8.00 18.44 -25.56
CA SER A 600 8.09 19.88 -25.29
C SER A 600 6.81 20.67 -25.56
N LEU A 601 6.58 21.74 -24.80
CA LEU A 601 5.49 22.71 -25.00
C LEU A 601 5.82 23.71 -26.13
N GLY A 602 7.08 24.12 -26.27
CA GLY A 602 7.49 25.03 -27.33
C GLY A 602 6.90 26.44 -27.18
N SER A 603 6.08 26.87 -28.14
CA SER A 603 5.49 28.23 -28.19
C SER A 603 3.98 28.25 -27.97
N ASP A 604 3.35 27.11 -27.65
CA ASP A 604 1.89 27.00 -27.57
C ASP A 604 1.37 27.41 -26.19
N TYR A 605 1.64 28.67 -25.82
CA TYR A 605 1.16 29.30 -24.59
C TYR A 605 0.69 30.74 -24.80
N ALA A 606 -0.19 31.20 -23.91
CA ALA A 606 -0.63 32.58 -23.81
C ALA A 606 -0.62 33.01 -22.34
N VAL A 607 -0.07 34.19 -22.05
CA VAL A 607 -0.11 34.79 -20.71
C VAL A 607 -0.91 36.09 -20.79
N THR A 608 -1.84 36.28 -19.86
CA THR A 608 -2.70 37.46 -19.76
C THR A 608 -2.72 37.99 -18.34
N ASN A 609 -2.92 39.31 -18.20
CA ASN A 609 -3.03 40.00 -16.92
C ASN A 609 -1.77 39.86 -16.02
N LEU A 610 -0.60 39.77 -16.66
CA LEU A 610 0.74 40.01 -16.12
C LEU A 610 1.44 40.96 -17.10
N GLY A 611 2.45 41.74 -16.66
CA GLY A 611 3.08 42.76 -17.51
C GLY A 611 2.30 44.07 -17.63
N VAL A 612 1.48 44.43 -16.64
CA VAL A 612 0.67 45.68 -16.64
C VAL A 612 0.93 46.57 -15.41
N GLU A 613 1.75 46.12 -14.47
CA GLU A 613 2.06 46.81 -13.20
C GLU A 613 3.56 46.63 -12.86
N GLY A 614 4.46 46.86 -13.83
CA GLY A 614 5.91 46.73 -13.63
C GLY A 614 6.45 45.30 -13.43
N VAL A 615 5.74 44.28 -13.91
CA VAL A 615 6.05 42.84 -13.67
C VAL A 615 6.16 42.08 -14.99
N ASP A 616 7.39 41.98 -15.54
CA ASP A 616 7.68 41.15 -16.70
C ASP A 616 7.55 39.64 -16.38
N TRP A 617 7.54 38.79 -17.40
CA TRP A 617 7.48 37.33 -17.22
C TRP A 617 8.23 36.58 -18.33
N GLU A 618 8.72 35.38 -18.01
CA GLU A 618 9.24 34.42 -18.98
C GLU A 618 8.72 33.00 -18.71
N ILE A 619 8.50 32.22 -19.77
CA ILE A 619 8.20 30.77 -19.65
C ILE A 619 9.49 29.99 -19.83
N ILE A 620 9.92 29.31 -18.77
CA ILE A 620 11.11 28.44 -18.77
C ILE A 620 10.65 26.99 -18.89
N GLU A 621 10.98 26.36 -20.02
CA GLU A 621 10.88 24.92 -20.23
C GLU A 621 12.23 24.25 -19.93
N THR A 622 12.24 23.29 -18.99
CA THR A 622 13.39 22.40 -18.78
C THR A 622 13.06 20.99 -19.27
N THR A 623 13.87 20.44 -20.17
CA THR A 623 13.64 19.12 -20.80
C THR A 623 14.51 18.00 -20.20
N ASN A 624 15.02 18.21 -18.98
CA ASN A 624 15.78 17.23 -18.23
C ASN A 624 14.84 16.36 -17.37
N THR A 625 15.27 15.88 -16.21
CA THR A 625 14.41 15.15 -15.27
C THR A 625 14.51 15.80 -13.88
N PRO A 626 13.41 16.32 -13.31
CA PRO A 626 12.08 16.44 -13.92
C PRO A 626 12.07 17.37 -15.16
N HIS A 627 11.10 17.15 -16.05
CA HIS A 627 10.77 18.08 -17.13
C HIS A 627 9.80 19.11 -16.56
N THR A 628 10.15 20.40 -16.53
CA THR A 628 9.28 21.44 -15.95
C THR A 628 8.84 22.48 -16.97
N ILE A 629 7.62 22.99 -16.82
CA ILE A 629 7.21 24.28 -17.37
C ILE A 629 7.03 25.23 -16.19
N THR A 630 7.84 26.29 -16.14
CA THR A 630 7.85 27.28 -15.07
C THR A 630 7.47 28.65 -15.64
N LEU A 631 6.44 29.27 -15.09
CA LEU A 631 6.22 30.71 -15.22
C LEU A 631 7.17 31.40 -14.25
N LYS A 632 8.16 32.14 -14.76
CA LYS A 632 9.03 32.98 -13.95
C LYS A 632 8.54 34.41 -14.04
N ILE A 633 8.01 34.89 -12.93
CA ILE A 633 7.52 36.26 -12.74
C ILE A 633 8.71 37.12 -12.32
N LEU A 634 9.03 38.13 -13.13
CA LEU A 634 10.15 39.04 -12.96
C LEU A 634 9.68 40.30 -12.23
N GLY A 635 10.51 40.86 -11.35
CA GLY A 635 10.25 42.20 -10.82
C GLY A 635 10.70 43.26 -11.82
N SER A 636 10.17 44.48 -11.65
CA SER A 636 10.79 45.66 -12.25
C SER A 636 12.27 45.72 -11.88
N GLY A 637 13.07 46.40 -12.71
CA GLY A 637 14.47 46.58 -12.40
C GLY A 637 14.66 47.32 -11.07
N TYR A 638 13.73 48.24 -10.75
CA TYR A 638 13.61 48.91 -9.45
C TYR A 638 13.41 47.92 -8.28
N ALA A 639 12.36 47.10 -8.31
CA ALA A 639 12.03 46.20 -7.20
C ALA A 639 13.13 45.16 -6.96
N THR A 640 13.78 44.71 -8.05
CA THR A 640 14.93 43.81 -8.00
C THR A 640 16.17 44.48 -7.37
N TRP A 641 16.41 45.76 -7.70
CA TRP A 641 17.48 46.58 -7.11
C TRP A 641 17.24 46.85 -5.62
N ALA A 642 16.06 47.33 -5.24
CA ALA A 642 15.71 47.68 -3.86
C ALA A 642 15.85 46.47 -2.91
N SER A 643 15.33 45.31 -3.33
CA SER A 643 15.51 44.03 -2.63
C SER A 643 16.99 43.61 -2.54
N GLY A 644 17.80 43.92 -3.56
CA GLY A 644 19.25 43.70 -3.58
C GLY A 644 20.03 44.51 -2.52
N TYR A 645 19.52 45.68 -2.12
CA TYR A 645 20.04 46.47 -0.98
C TYR A 645 19.39 46.11 0.36
N GLY A 646 18.38 45.23 0.36
CA GLY A 646 17.67 44.76 1.55
C GLY A 646 16.53 45.67 2.01
N LEU A 647 16.07 46.59 1.15
CA LEU A 647 14.89 47.43 1.42
C LEU A 647 13.61 46.58 1.40
N THR A 648 12.67 46.89 2.30
CA THR A 648 11.38 46.17 2.44
C THR A 648 10.25 47.08 2.88
N ASP A 649 9.00 46.75 2.54
CA ASP A 649 7.81 47.52 2.92
C ASP A 649 7.94 49.02 2.57
N ALA A 650 7.71 49.93 3.52
CA ALA A 650 7.80 51.37 3.31
C ALA A 650 9.23 51.85 2.98
N ASP A 651 10.26 51.13 3.43
CA ASP A 651 11.65 51.46 3.18
C ASP A 651 12.04 51.27 1.69
N ALA A 652 11.23 50.49 0.95
CA ALA A 652 11.39 50.22 -0.48
C ALA A 652 10.43 51.03 -1.38
N ALA A 653 9.70 52.02 -0.85
CA ALA A 653 8.84 52.87 -1.66
C ALA A 653 9.66 53.78 -2.59
N GLU A 654 9.18 53.98 -3.82
CA GLU A 654 9.89 54.76 -4.85
C GLU A 654 10.16 56.22 -4.44
N ASP A 655 9.29 56.81 -3.61
CA ASP A 655 9.37 58.19 -3.10
C ASP A 655 10.05 58.32 -1.72
N PHE A 656 10.69 57.25 -1.23
CA PHE A 656 11.35 57.24 0.08
C PHE A 656 12.87 57.45 -0.02
N ASP A 657 13.39 58.34 0.84
CA ASP A 657 14.82 58.62 1.05
C ASP A 657 15.27 57.81 2.28
N TYR A 658 15.93 56.66 2.06
CA TYR A 658 16.22 55.71 3.13
C TYR A 658 17.43 56.09 4.00
N ASP A 659 18.50 56.62 3.39
CA ASP A 659 19.72 56.99 4.12
C ASP A 659 19.81 58.48 4.51
N GLY A 660 18.98 59.34 3.91
CA GLY A 660 18.81 60.75 4.26
C GLY A 660 19.60 61.73 3.38
N ASP A 661 20.06 61.32 2.19
CA ASP A 661 20.87 62.18 1.30
C ASP A 661 20.06 63.27 0.56
N LEU A 662 18.72 63.18 0.55
CA LEU A 662 17.72 63.96 -0.21
C LEU A 662 17.44 63.50 -1.67
N PHE A 663 17.84 62.31 -2.06
CA PHE A 663 17.28 61.57 -3.21
C PHE A 663 16.33 60.51 -2.71
N ASP A 664 15.29 60.23 -3.50
CA ASP A 664 14.42 59.08 -3.28
C ASP A 664 14.98 57.82 -3.96
N ASN A 665 14.53 56.65 -3.50
CA ASN A 665 14.93 55.35 -4.02
C ASN A 665 14.78 55.26 -5.56
N LEU A 666 13.76 55.87 -6.16
CA LEU A 666 13.57 55.88 -7.62
C LEU A 666 14.65 56.72 -8.33
N THR A 667 14.96 57.91 -7.81
CA THR A 667 16.03 58.77 -8.31
C THR A 667 17.38 58.06 -8.23
N GLU A 668 17.68 57.41 -7.10
CA GLU A 668 18.89 56.61 -6.94
C GLU A 668 18.92 55.41 -7.89
N TYR A 669 17.83 54.66 -8.01
CA TYR A 669 17.75 53.56 -8.96
C TYR A 669 18.02 54.03 -10.39
N ALA A 670 17.40 55.14 -10.80
CA ALA A 670 17.50 55.70 -12.14
C ALA A 670 18.83 56.40 -12.43
N LEU A 671 19.59 56.82 -11.41
CA LEU A 671 20.92 57.45 -11.55
C LEU A 671 22.10 56.55 -11.12
N GLY A 672 21.83 55.36 -10.59
CA GLY A 672 22.87 54.40 -10.18
C GLY A 672 23.46 54.66 -8.79
N GLY A 673 22.65 55.15 -7.86
CA GLY A 673 23.00 55.31 -6.44
C GLY A 673 22.92 54.01 -5.64
N ASN A 674 22.99 54.16 -4.32
CA ASN A 674 23.07 53.11 -3.33
C ASN A 674 22.34 53.57 -2.05
N PRO A 675 21.09 53.13 -1.83
CA PRO A 675 20.14 53.69 -0.86
C PRO A 675 20.43 53.26 0.58
N THR A 676 21.70 53.02 0.90
CA THR A 676 22.16 52.58 2.22
C THR A 676 23.46 53.30 2.63
N ASN A 677 23.85 54.35 1.90
CA ASN A 677 25.14 55.01 1.98
C ASN A 677 25.09 56.44 1.38
N ASP A 678 24.80 57.42 2.24
CA ASP A 678 24.61 58.87 2.02
C ASP A 678 25.71 59.62 1.23
N ALA A 679 26.79 58.92 0.89
CA ALA A 679 27.94 59.40 0.12
C ALA A 679 27.93 58.95 -1.36
N ASP A 680 27.02 58.07 -1.80
CA ASP A 680 27.04 57.41 -3.12
C ASP A 680 25.75 57.63 -3.92
N ARG A 681 25.46 58.90 -4.17
CA ARG A 681 24.29 59.44 -4.87
C ARG A 681 24.22 59.10 -6.38
N GLY A 682 24.97 58.11 -6.84
CA GLY A 682 25.10 57.74 -8.25
C GLY A 682 25.62 58.86 -9.15
N TYR A 683 25.18 58.85 -10.41
CA TYR A 683 25.59 59.80 -11.44
C TYR A 683 24.79 61.11 -11.39
N VAL A 684 24.97 61.88 -10.30
CA VAL A 684 24.36 63.20 -10.09
C VAL A 684 24.50 64.10 -11.32
N PRO A 685 23.39 64.68 -11.84
CA PRO A 685 23.43 65.52 -13.04
C PRO A 685 24.37 66.74 -12.93
N THR A 686 25.01 67.08 -14.04
CA THR A 686 25.96 68.19 -14.16
C THR A 686 25.51 69.20 -15.20
N TYR A 687 25.96 70.46 -15.09
CA TYR A 687 25.52 71.53 -15.98
C TYR A 687 26.60 72.58 -16.24
N GLY A 688 26.44 73.35 -17.32
CA GLY A 688 27.39 74.39 -17.73
C GLY A 688 26.86 75.31 -18.83
N ILE A 689 27.69 76.28 -19.24
CA ILE A 689 27.41 77.17 -20.37
C ILE A 689 28.36 76.86 -21.52
N ALA A 690 27.79 76.47 -22.67
CA ALA A 690 28.52 76.14 -23.89
C ALA A 690 28.17 77.16 -25.00
N GLY A 691 28.87 78.30 -25.00
CA GLY A 691 28.59 79.40 -25.91
C GLY A 691 27.27 80.10 -25.54
N GLU A 692 26.25 79.95 -26.38
CA GLU A 692 24.90 80.53 -26.19
C GLU A 692 23.93 79.54 -25.52
N TYR A 693 24.36 78.30 -25.25
CA TYR A 693 23.53 77.25 -24.66
C TYR A 693 23.83 77.04 -23.17
N PHE A 694 22.77 76.79 -22.39
CA PHE A 694 22.87 76.08 -21.11
C PHE A 694 22.82 74.58 -21.43
N GLU A 695 23.85 73.83 -21.00
CA GLU A 695 23.91 72.37 -21.14
C GLU A 695 23.66 71.70 -19.78
N TYR A 696 22.90 70.61 -19.80
CA TYR A 696 22.52 69.80 -18.64
C TYR A 696 22.70 68.32 -19.00
N VAL A 697 23.49 67.58 -18.22
CA VAL A 697 23.92 66.22 -18.52
C VAL A 697 23.56 65.31 -17.37
N TYR A 698 22.77 64.27 -17.65
CA TYR A 698 22.38 63.23 -16.68
C TYR A 698 22.72 61.83 -17.20
N ALA A 699 22.74 60.85 -16.30
CA ALA A 699 22.85 59.43 -16.68
C ALA A 699 21.46 58.83 -16.89
N ARG A 700 21.25 58.14 -18.02
CA ARG A 700 20.04 57.36 -18.30
C ARG A 700 20.36 55.89 -18.13
N ARG A 701 19.61 55.19 -17.28
CA ARG A 701 19.72 53.73 -17.12
C ARG A 701 19.36 53.04 -18.43
N LEU A 702 20.08 51.97 -18.73
CA LEU A 702 19.85 51.10 -19.87
C LEU A 702 19.18 49.80 -19.38
N GLY A 703 18.26 49.26 -20.18
CA GLY A 703 17.67 47.94 -19.97
C GLY A 703 16.41 47.88 -19.09
N ASP A 704 15.98 48.98 -18.47
CA ASP A 704 14.62 49.12 -17.92
C ASP A 704 13.84 50.12 -18.80
N SER A 705 12.72 49.69 -19.36
CA SER A 705 11.85 50.50 -20.24
C SER A 705 10.72 51.22 -19.51
N ASN A 706 10.57 50.98 -18.21
CA ASN A 706 9.53 51.60 -17.39
C ASN A 706 9.99 52.95 -16.82
N LEU A 707 11.30 53.24 -16.86
CA LEU A 707 11.85 54.55 -16.49
C LEU A 707 11.73 55.57 -17.63
N VAL A 708 10.97 56.64 -17.39
CA VAL A 708 10.90 57.82 -18.25
C VAL A 708 11.77 58.94 -17.67
N TYR A 709 12.56 59.59 -18.52
CA TYR A 709 13.45 60.70 -18.16
C TYR A 709 13.07 61.96 -18.95
N THR A 710 12.55 62.97 -18.27
CA THR A 710 12.13 64.24 -18.89
C THR A 710 12.96 65.39 -18.35
N ALA A 711 13.84 65.96 -19.18
CA ALA A 711 14.56 67.19 -18.85
C ALA A 711 13.68 68.42 -19.17
N GLU A 712 13.54 69.32 -18.20
CA GLU A 712 12.64 70.48 -18.31
C GLU A 712 13.35 71.80 -17.99
N PHE A 713 12.98 72.87 -18.70
CA PHE A 713 13.52 74.21 -18.49
C PHE A 713 12.53 75.14 -17.79
N GLY A 714 13.02 75.96 -16.86
CA GLY A 714 12.24 76.97 -16.15
C GLY A 714 12.95 78.33 -16.13
N THR A 715 12.20 79.41 -15.94
CA THR A 715 12.73 80.79 -15.79
C THR A 715 12.67 81.31 -14.36
N ASP A 716 12.03 80.56 -13.47
CA ASP A 716 11.83 80.83 -12.05
C ASP A 716 11.82 79.47 -11.31
N LEU A 717 12.17 79.47 -10.03
CA LEU A 717 12.06 78.30 -9.15
C LEU A 717 10.78 78.31 -8.30
N VAL A 718 10.04 79.43 -8.30
CA VAL A 718 8.82 79.62 -7.49
C VAL A 718 7.54 79.37 -8.30
N ASN A 719 7.58 79.57 -9.61
CA ASN A 719 6.46 79.31 -10.52
C ASN A 719 6.71 78.02 -11.31
N THR A 720 5.74 77.11 -11.33
CA THR A 720 5.82 75.81 -12.01
C THR A 720 5.60 75.95 -13.53
N ASN A 721 6.44 76.76 -14.20
CA ASN A 721 6.39 76.98 -15.64
C ASN A 721 7.44 76.16 -16.41
N TRP A 722 7.66 74.93 -15.95
CA TRP A 722 8.55 73.95 -16.56
C TRP A 722 8.08 73.59 -17.97
N ASP A 723 9.02 73.57 -18.91
CA ASP A 723 8.78 73.33 -20.33
C ASP A 723 9.90 72.46 -20.91
N SER A 724 9.57 71.23 -21.29
CA SER A 724 10.47 70.31 -22.00
C SER A 724 10.57 70.59 -23.50
N SER A 725 9.62 71.32 -24.09
CA SER A 725 9.58 71.56 -25.55
C SER A 725 10.63 72.55 -26.05
N VAL A 726 11.24 73.32 -25.13
CA VAL A 726 12.39 74.21 -25.40
C VAL A 726 13.74 73.55 -25.09
N VAL A 727 13.74 72.30 -24.60
CA VAL A 727 14.94 71.49 -24.36
C VAL A 727 15.25 70.67 -25.61
N SER A 728 16.54 70.49 -25.92
CA SER A 728 16.98 69.60 -27.00
C SER A 728 18.02 68.60 -26.51
N GLU A 729 17.67 67.31 -26.53
CA GLU A 729 18.63 66.22 -26.37
C GLU A 729 19.59 66.20 -27.58
N LEU A 730 20.89 66.07 -27.31
CA LEU A 730 21.91 65.85 -28.33
C LEU A 730 22.09 64.35 -28.60
N PRO A 731 22.55 63.95 -29.81
CA PRO A 731 22.86 62.55 -30.10
C PRO A 731 23.84 61.97 -29.06
N ILE A 732 23.46 60.85 -28.46
CA ILE A 732 24.23 60.13 -27.43
C ILE A 732 25.68 59.93 -27.89
N THR A 733 26.65 60.41 -27.10
CA THR A 733 28.07 60.37 -27.46
C THR A 733 28.84 59.20 -26.86
N GLY A 734 28.22 58.42 -25.97
CA GLY A 734 28.74 57.14 -25.46
C GLY A 734 28.07 56.66 -24.18
N SER A 735 28.25 55.38 -23.88
CA SER A 735 27.84 54.76 -22.61
C SER A 735 28.79 55.16 -21.47
N LEU A 736 28.26 55.30 -20.24
CA LEU A 736 29.04 55.51 -19.02
C LEU A 736 29.53 54.17 -18.46
N THR A 737 28.65 53.16 -18.46
CA THR A 737 28.93 51.75 -18.08
C THR A 737 28.22 50.82 -19.07
N ASN A 738 28.01 49.55 -18.72
CA ASN A 738 27.10 48.67 -19.46
C ASN A 738 25.62 49.05 -19.24
N ASP A 739 25.33 49.67 -18.11
CA ASP A 739 23.98 49.81 -17.54
C ASP A 739 23.49 51.27 -17.55
N PHE A 740 24.35 52.21 -18.00
CA PHE A 740 24.06 53.65 -18.06
C PHE A 740 24.68 54.31 -19.31
N GLU A 741 23.97 55.27 -19.89
CA GLU A 741 24.48 56.20 -20.92
C GLU A 741 24.44 57.66 -20.46
N SER A 742 25.20 58.53 -21.13
CA SER A 742 25.26 59.97 -20.83
C SER A 742 24.38 60.77 -21.80
N VAL A 743 23.44 61.54 -21.27
CA VAL A 743 22.45 62.28 -22.04
C VAL A 743 22.64 63.79 -21.90
N THR A 744 23.30 64.40 -22.89
CA THR A 744 23.47 65.86 -22.94
C THR A 744 22.21 66.53 -23.50
N ASN A 745 21.55 67.30 -22.66
CA ASN A 745 20.45 68.19 -23.03
C ASN A 745 20.95 69.64 -23.10
N ARG A 746 20.34 70.46 -23.95
CA ARG A 746 20.67 71.89 -24.04
C ARG A 746 19.47 72.78 -24.30
N VAL A 747 19.56 74.01 -23.82
CA VAL A 747 18.59 75.09 -24.02
C VAL A 747 19.30 76.35 -24.50
N ASP A 748 18.74 77.02 -25.51
CA ASP A 748 19.23 78.33 -25.98
C ASP A 748 18.95 79.42 -24.93
N MET A 749 19.99 80.15 -24.52
CA MET A 749 19.94 81.24 -23.54
C MET A 749 19.93 82.64 -24.19
N THR A 750 19.86 82.72 -25.52
CA THR A 750 19.80 83.99 -26.26
C THR A 750 18.63 84.86 -25.80
N GLY A 751 18.95 85.98 -25.14
CA GLY A 751 17.96 86.92 -24.59
C GLY A 751 17.34 86.50 -23.25
N LYS A 752 17.90 85.51 -22.55
CA LYS A 752 17.48 85.10 -21.19
C LYS A 752 18.56 85.49 -20.17
N ASP A 753 18.19 86.32 -19.18
CA ASP A 753 19.10 86.71 -18.10
C ASP A 753 19.27 85.62 -17.01
N VAL A 754 18.31 84.70 -16.91
CA VAL A 754 18.27 83.58 -15.96
C VAL A 754 17.62 82.35 -16.61
N GLY A 755 17.89 81.17 -16.06
CA GLY A 755 17.29 79.91 -16.43
C GLY A 755 17.66 78.80 -15.46
N PHE A 756 16.77 77.82 -15.34
CA PHE A 756 16.89 76.65 -14.46
C PHE A 756 16.55 75.39 -15.26
N MET A 757 17.12 74.26 -14.86
CA MET A 757 16.81 72.94 -15.41
C MET A 757 16.45 72.00 -14.26
N GLN A 758 15.47 71.13 -14.49
CA GLN A 758 15.24 69.94 -13.66
C GLN A 758 15.19 68.68 -14.53
N LEU A 759 15.31 67.53 -13.87
CA LEU A 759 15.08 66.21 -14.44
C LEU A 759 13.92 65.59 -13.67
N LEU A 760 12.82 65.33 -14.38
CA LEU A 760 11.73 64.49 -13.90
C LEU A 760 12.05 63.05 -14.28
N ILE A 761 11.92 62.14 -13.31
CA ILE A 761 12.07 60.70 -13.47
C ILE A 761 10.74 60.07 -13.04
N GLU A 762 10.19 59.20 -13.88
CA GLU A 762 8.88 58.56 -13.65
C GLU A 762 8.99 57.05 -13.90
N SER A 763 8.26 56.26 -13.09
CA SER A 763 8.04 54.82 -13.23
C SER A 763 6.66 54.60 -13.89
N LEU A 764 6.54 53.66 -14.84
CA LEU A 764 5.34 53.43 -15.70
C LEU A 764 4.43 52.28 -15.24
#